data_AF-A0A3D1BVS2-F1
#
_entry.id   AF-A0A3D1BVS2-F1
#
_cell.length_a   1.000
_cell.length_b   1.000
_cell.length_c   1.000
_cell.angle_alpha   90.00
_cell.angle_beta   90.00
_cell.angle_gamma   90.00
#
_symmetry.space_group_name_H-M   'P 1'
#
loop_
_entity.id
_entity.type
_entity.pdbx_description
1 polymer ?
#
loop_
_entity_poly.entity_id
_entity_poly.type
_entity_poly.pdbx_seq_one_letter_code
_entity_poly.pdbx_strand_id
1 'polypeptide(L)'
;MRNIKSLILNLTLSSVAWHESGDLRQRRWSLSLSLCLCLSLPLILSSCSSDRADNDKPNVIIILTDDQGSVDINTYGATDLATPNLDRLASEGIRFTRFYSGSAICSPSRACILTGTSPYSAGVPGNVSSRPGNPGMPGSRITIAEILKKEGYKTAHIGKWHLGYTEETMPLAQGFDYSFGHMGGCIDNYSHFFYWNGPNRHDLWENGKETFREGEFFPALMYEKAEEFITDNKNQPFFLYYAINIPHYPLQPTEKWREHYKDLEMPRRDYAAFLSTADEYIGKLTKLLDNLGIRNNTLIIFLSDHGHSYETRTFGGGGSAGPFRGGKTSLFEGGIRVPAIISWPGKIPEGKVRNQSCHSIDLLPTIASFCNINDIPENIEGKDISDLVVNNKDIEKRTLYWKLGSQWAVMKNEWKLIGLPVDPSGKIPLDKINDRMFLSNLQTDSTESKNLLLKYPDKVKEMTDEYLKWNHASKDDIPVNIELDNKAHGARISLQKDPSFKYYDGGASGLLDNIAGSRSFNDGCWLGFEYDDLDAEIDLGKTRIINSVEIRFLNNPDNWIFGPAYVVINYSTDGKNFSKPVRLNGPFGHEKTINIQKAVINLEKNVRYLRIFAANIKKNPAWHKEPGGKAWLFCDEIIVN
;
A
#
# COMPACT_ATOMS: atom_id res chain seq x y z
N MET A 1 -8.52 -3.90 57.38
CA MET A 1 -7.08 -4.19 57.53
C MET A 1 -6.87 -5.01 58.80
N ARG A 2 -6.52 -6.32 58.72
CA ARG A 2 -5.90 -7.12 59.80
C ARG A 2 -5.63 -8.58 59.38
N ASN A 3 -4.34 -8.93 59.40
CA ASN A 3 -3.66 -10.17 59.79
C ASN A 3 -4.33 -11.57 59.66
N ILE A 4 -3.75 -12.38 58.76
CA ILE A 4 -2.98 -13.62 59.04
C ILE A 4 -3.62 -14.75 59.90
N LYS A 5 -3.82 -15.90 59.21
CA LYS A 5 -3.72 -17.33 59.61
C LYS A 5 -4.01 -17.75 61.07
N SER A 6 -4.97 -18.68 61.20
CA SER A 6 -4.77 -19.98 61.88
C SER A 6 -5.79 -21.03 61.40
N LEU A 7 -5.49 -22.30 61.66
CA LEU A 7 -6.31 -23.47 61.37
C LEU A 7 -6.39 -24.31 62.67
N ILE A 8 -7.55 -24.91 62.99
CA ILE A 8 -7.72 -26.26 63.59
C ILE A 8 -9.14 -26.46 64.17
N LEU A 9 -9.64 -27.67 63.92
CA LEU A 9 -10.75 -28.44 64.49
C LEU A 9 -11.29 -28.06 65.90
N ASN A 10 -12.59 -28.33 66.09
CA ASN A 10 -13.06 -29.10 67.24
C ASN A 10 -14.39 -29.82 66.96
N LEU A 11 -14.53 -31.02 67.52
CA LEU A 11 -15.75 -31.85 67.54
C LEU A 11 -16.32 -31.87 68.97
N THR A 12 -17.63 -31.97 69.12
CA THR A 12 -18.28 -32.33 70.40
C THR A 12 -19.37 -33.39 70.21
N LEU A 13 -19.50 -34.25 71.22
CA LEU A 13 -20.32 -35.47 71.27
C LEU A 13 -21.28 -35.40 72.46
N SER A 14 -22.51 -35.89 72.29
CA SER A 14 -23.44 -36.29 73.38
C SER A 14 -24.72 -36.94 72.81
N SER A 15 -25.51 -37.79 73.49
CA SER A 15 -25.24 -38.96 74.39
C SER A 15 -26.58 -39.48 74.99
N VAL A 16 -26.76 -40.80 75.22
CA VAL A 16 -27.57 -41.42 76.35
C VAL A 16 -29.12 -41.23 76.33
N ALA A 17 -30.02 -42.16 76.73
CA ALA A 17 -29.96 -43.62 77.01
C ALA A 17 -31.36 -44.31 77.25
N TRP A 18 -31.48 -45.59 76.85
CA TRP A 18 -32.12 -46.75 77.57
C TRP A 18 -33.65 -46.93 77.85
N HIS A 19 -34.09 -48.21 77.68
CA HIS A 19 -35.13 -49.01 78.40
C HIS A 19 -36.64 -48.59 78.29
N GLU A 20 -37.67 -49.46 78.44
CA GLU A 20 -37.76 -50.89 78.88
C GLU A 20 -39.03 -51.65 78.36
N SER A 21 -38.88 -52.98 78.21
CA SER A 21 -39.78 -54.15 78.45
C SER A 21 -41.28 -54.29 78.04
N GLY A 22 -41.67 -55.54 77.68
CA GLY A 22 -43.05 -56.01 77.50
C GLY A 22 -43.19 -57.26 76.59
N ASP A 23 -43.14 -58.49 77.15
CA ASP A 23 -43.18 -59.78 76.41
C ASP A 23 -44.63 -60.25 76.13
N LEU A 24 -44.88 -60.89 74.97
CA LEU A 24 -45.60 -62.17 74.86
C LEU A 24 -45.55 -62.73 73.42
N ARG A 25 -45.23 -64.02 73.30
CA ARG A 25 -44.86 -64.68 72.02
C ARG A 25 -45.98 -65.54 71.45
N GLN A 26 -46.18 -65.52 70.12
CA GLN A 26 -46.43 -66.76 69.37
C GLN A 26 -46.11 -66.67 67.86
N ARG A 27 -44.95 -67.25 67.49
CA ARG A 27 -44.68 -68.07 66.28
C ARG A 27 -45.41 -67.73 64.94
N ARG A 28 -44.68 -67.16 63.97
CA ARG A 28 -43.98 -67.92 62.89
C ARG A 28 -43.23 -67.02 61.86
N TRP A 29 -41.91 -67.22 61.75
CA TRP A 29 -41.06 -67.15 60.55
C TRP A 29 -41.24 -65.98 59.53
N SER A 30 -40.64 -64.84 59.88
CA SER A 30 -39.69 -64.08 59.03
C SER A 30 -39.76 -64.19 57.49
N LEU A 31 -40.23 -63.13 56.83
CA LEU A 31 -39.35 -62.18 56.11
C LEU A 31 -40.08 -60.83 55.93
N SER A 32 -39.42 -59.72 56.24
CA SER A 32 -39.89 -58.35 55.95
C SER A 32 -39.83 -58.07 54.43
N LEU A 33 -40.47 -57.07 53.84
CA LEU A 33 -41.02 -55.81 54.37
C LEU A 33 -42.12 -55.29 53.42
N SER A 34 -43.22 -54.72 53.94
CA SER A 34 -44.18 -54.00 53.10
C SER A 34 -43.77 -52.54 52.90
N LEU A 35 -43.80 -52.10 51.64
CA LEU A 35 -44.38 -50.84 51.17
C LEU A 35 -44.16 -49.56 52.02
N CYS A 36 -43.28 -48.65 51.57
CA CYS A 36 -43.66 -47.30 51.11
C CYS A 36 -42.47 -46.37 50.82
N LEU A 37 -42.68 -45.46 49.87
CA LEU A 37 -41.87 -44.28 49.54
C LEU A 37 -40.37 -44.52 49.27
N CYS A 38 -40.08 -45.18 48.15
CA CYS A 38 -38.94 -44.74 47.35
C CYS A 38 -39.24 -43.35 46.81
N LEU A 39 -38.64 -42.32 47.42
CA LEU A 39 -38.47 -41.01 46.79
C LEU A 39 -37.62 -41.19 45.53
N SER A 40 -38.28 -41.36 44.39
CA SER A 40 -37.65 -41.24 43.09
C SER A 40 -37.25 -39.78 42.89
N LEU A 41 -36.09 -39.39 43.41
CA LEU A 41 -35.34 -38.31 42.78
C LEU A 41 -35.17 -38.74 41.31
N PRO A 42 -35.67 -38.00 40.32
CA PRO A 42 -35.05 -38.08 39.03
C PRO A 42 -33.60 -37.65 39.28
N LEU A 43 -32.65 -38.57 39.09
CA LEU A 43 -31.35 -38.12 38.64
C LEU A 43 -31.62 -37.46 37.29
N ILE A 44 -31.84 -36.14 37.35
CA ILE A 44 -31.53 -35.25 36.26
C ILE A 44 -30.02 -35.38 36.13
N LEU A 45 -29.61 -36.43 35.42
CA LEU A 45 -28.47 -36.36 34.54
C LEU A 45 -28.79 -35.19 33.63
N SER A 46 -28.44 -33.99 34.09
CA SER A 46 -28.08 -32.91 33.20
C SER A 46 -27.02 -33.54 32.32
N SER A 47 -27.48 -33.98 31.16
CA SER A 47 -26.63 -34.05 30.00
C SER A 47 -26.09 -32.64 29.88
N CYS A 48 -24.89 -32.43 30.41
CA CYS A 48 -23.92 -31.61 29.72
C CYS A 48 -23.66 -32.30 28.37
N SER A 49 -24.68 -32.27 27.49
CA SER A 49 -24.54 -31.45 26.30
C SER A 49 -23.77 -30.22 26.75
N SER A 50 -22.45 -30.25 26.58
CA SER A 50 -21.81 -29.01 26.22
C SER A 50 -22.65 -28.50 25.07
N ASP A 51 -23.36 -27.39 25.30
CA ASP A 51 -23.66 -26.49 24.20
C ASP A 51 -22.30 -26.25 23.57
N ARG A 52 -22.02 -27.02 22.53
CA ARG A 52 -21.01 -26.71 21.56
C ARG A 52 -21.60 -25.46 20.95
N ALA A 53 -21.29 -24.32 21.59
CA ALA A 53 -21.69 -23.01 21.12
C ALA A 53 -21.30 -23.02 19.65
N ASP A 54 -22.31 -23.04 18.78
CA ASP A 54 -22.08 -23.00 17.36
C ASP A 54 -21.34 -21.69 17.17
N ASN A 55 -20.05 -21.79 16.81
CA ASN A 55 -19.16 -20.64 16.87
C ASN A 55 -19.44 -19.83 15.60
N ASP A 56 -20.60 -19.14 15.63
CA ASP A 56 -21.22 -18.40 14.54
C ASP A 56 -20.28 -17.35 13.94
N LYS A 57 -19.27 -16.95 14.73
CA LYS A 57 -18.15 -16.10 14.31
C LYS A 57 -17.10 -16.95 13.56
N PRO A 58 -16.91 -16.75 12.25
CA PRO A 58 -15.88 -17.46 11.50
C PRO A 58 -14.49 -16.98 11.88
N ASN A 59 -13.48 -17.82 11.67
CA ASN A 59 -12.09 -17.35 11.59
C ASN A 59 -11.90 -16.52 10.33
N VAL A 60 -11.02 -15.52 10.36
CA VAL A 60 -10.72 -14.65 9.22
C VAL A 60 -9.21 -14.67 8.98
N ILE A 61 -8.80 -14.93 7.74
CA ILE A 61 -7.39 -14.87 7.33
C ILE A 61 -7.26 -13.96 6.11
N ILE A 62 -6.45 -12.91 6.22
CA ILE A 62 -5.98 -12.15 5.06
C ILE A 62 -4.58 -12.67 4.72
N ILE A 63 -4.43 -13.24 3.53
CA ILE A 63 -3.13 -13.61 2.95
C ILE A 63 -2.75 -12.49 1.97
N LEU A 64 -1.67 -11.78 2.27
CA LEU A 64 -1.20 -10.65 1.46
C LEU A 64 0.20 -10.93 0.92
N THR A 65 0.34 -11.01 -0.40
CA THR A 65 1.65 -11.10 -1.09
C THR A 65 2.22 -9.71 -1.41
N ASP A 66 3.51 -9.67 -1.79
CA ASP A 66 4.33 -8.46 -1.92
C ASP A 66 5.03 -8.47 -3.29
N ASP A 67 4.84 -7.44 -4.12
CA ASP A 67 5.27 -7.38 -5.53
C ASP A 67 4.72 -8.53 -6.45
N GLN A 68 3.53 -9.10 -6.18
CA GLN A 68 2.96 -10.12 -7.07
C GLN A 68 2.27 -9.54 -8.33
N GLY A 69 2.55 -10.10 -9.51
CA GLY A 69 1.99 -9.65 -10.78
C GLY A 69 0.53 -10.06 -10.99
N SER A 70 -0.22 -9.22 -11.71
CA SER A 70 -1.67 -9.34 -11.92
C SER A 70 -2.15 -10.66 -12.54
N VAL A 71 -1.28 -11.36 -13.29
CA VAL A 71 -1.62 -12.63 -13.95
C VAL A 71 -0.80 -13.83 -13.47
N ASP A 72 0.05 -13.65 -12.44
CA ASP A 72 1.03 -14.66 -12.00
C ASP A 72 0.43 -15.79 -11.14
N ILE A 73 -0.76 -16.24 -11.48
CA ILE A 73 -1.43 -17.43 -10.94
C ILE A 73 -2.02 -18.15 -12.15
N ASN A 74 -1.97 -19.48 -12.22
CA ASN A 74 -2.42 -20.21 -13.41
C ASN A 74 -3.89 -19.90 -13.78
N THR A 75 -4.80 -19.87 -12.80
CA THR A 75 -6.21 -19.47 -13.01
C THR A 75 -6.40 -18.01 -13.45
N TYR A 76 -5.38 -17.16 -13.31
CA TYR A 76 -5.34 -15.78 -13.80
C TYR A 76 -4.66 -15.62 -15.18
N GLY A 77 -3.92 -16.63 -15.64
CA GLY A 77 -3.34 -16.66 -16.99
C GLY A 77 -1.88 -17.10 -17.08
N ALA A 78 -1.18 -17.31 -15.96
CA ALA A 78 0.19 -17.83 -16.01
C ALA A 78 0.24 -19.25 -16.60
N THR A 79 1.07 -19.46 -17.60
CA THR A 79 1.31 -20.78 -18.22
C THR A 79 2.68 -21.36 -17.88
N ASP A 80 3.55 -20.54 -17.27
CA ASP A 80 4.97 -20.79 -17.02
C ASP A 80 5.32 -20.90 -15.53
N LEU A 81 4.34 -20.68 -14.65
CA LEU A 81 4.45 -20.86 -13.19
C LEU A 81 3.58 -22.03 -12.73
N ALA A 82 3.83 -22.49 -11.51
CA ALA A 82 3.06 -23.49 -10.78
C ALA A 82 2.52 -22.85 -9.49
N THR A 83 1.22 -22.57 -9.47
CA THR A 83 0.49 -22.04 -8.30
C THR A 83 -0.70 -22.93 -7.89
N PRO A 84 -0.51 -24.25 -7.72
CA PRO A 84 -1.62 -25.18 -7.51
C PRO A 84 -2.43 -24.92 -6.23
N ASN A 85 -1.84 -24.30 -5.20
CA ASN A 85 -2.56 -24.02 -3.96
C ASN A 85 -3.43 -22.77 -4.07
N LEU A 86 -2.97 -21.74 -4.79
CA LEU A 86 -3.78 -20.57 -5.15
C LEU A 86 -4.88 -20.91 -6.17
N ASP A 87 -4.61 -21.82 -7.11
CA ASP A 87 -5.65 -22.37 -8.00
C ASP A 87 -6.71 -23.14 -7.21
N ARG A 88 -6.29 -23.97 -6.23
CA ARG A 88 -7.21 -24.64 -5.30
C ARG A 88 -8.05 -23.62 -4.55
N LEU A 89 -7.44 -22.60 -3.95
CA LEU A 89 -8.14 -21.55 -3.21
C LEU A 89 -9.16 -20.81 -4.08
N ALA A 90 -8.85 -20.57 -5.36
CA ALA A 90 -9.79 -20.00 -6.33
C ALA A 90 -10.92 -20.96 -6.72
N SER A 91 -10.65 -22.27 -6.81
CA SER A 91 -11.67 -23.29 -7.09
C SER A 91 -12.61 -23.51 -5.89
N GLU A 92 -12.11 -23.38 -4.66
CA GLU A 92 -12.85 -23.41 -3.39
C GLU A 92 -13.50 -22.05 -3.06
N GLY A 93 -13.64 -21.14 -4.04
CA GLY A 93 -14.13 -19.79 -3.77
C GLY A 93 -14.38 -18.97 -5.02
N ILE A 94 -14.03 -17.68 -4.92
CA ILE A 94 -14.38 -16.65 -5.88
C ILE A 94 -13.12 -15.86 -6.23
N ARG A 95 -12.74 -15.88 -7.51
CA ARG A 95 -11.66 -15.03 -8.04
C ARG A 95 -12.21 -13.75 -8.69
N PHE A 96 -11.52 -12.64 -8.49
CA PHE A 96 -11.92 -11.33 -8.98
C PHE A 96 -11.04 -10.90 -10.14
N THR A 97 -11.61 -10.66 -11.32
CA THR A 97 -10.80 -10.20 -12.47
C THR A 97 -10.45 -8.72 -12.38
N ARG A 98 -11.23 -7.91 -11.64
CA ARG A 98 -11.05 -6.45 -11.48
C ARG A 98 -11.02 -6.05 -10.00
N PHE A 99 -10.06 -6.57 -9.26
CA PHE A 99 -9.77 -6.14 -7.89
C PHE A 99 -8.59 -5.16 -7.88
N TYR A 100 -8.74 -4.05 -7.17
CA TYR A 100 -7.75 -2.97 -7.15
C TYR A 100 -7.14 -2.77 -5.76
N SER A 101 -5.82 -2.64 -5.68
CA SER A 101 -5.12 -2.15 -4.50
C SER A 101 -5.38 -0.66 -4.27
N GLY A 102 -5.24 -0.19 -3.04
CA GLY A 102 -5.41 1.23 -2.70
C GLY A 102 -4.23 2.12 -3.07
N SER A 103 -3.11 1.52 -3.47
CA SER A 103 -1.97 2.23 -4.04
C SER A 103 -1.10 1.27 -4.84
N ALA A 104 -0.22 1.80 -5.68
CA ALA A 104 0.78 1.04 -6.43
C ALA A 104 2.08 0.81 -5.63
N ILE A 105 2.08 1.03 -4.31
CA ILE A 105 3.21 0.83 -3.40
C ILE A 105 2.77 0.33 -2.00
N CYS A 106 3.70 -0.33 -1.31
CA CYS A 106 3.50 -1.18 -0.14
C CYS A 106 2.70 -0.54 1.02
N SER A 107 3.26 0.45 1.74
CA SER A 107 2.66 0.94 2.99
C SER A 107 1.27 1.56 2.78
N PRO A 108 1.06 2.43 1.78
CA PRO A 108 -0.25 2.99 1.52
C PRO A 108 -1.31 1.91 1.24
N SER A 109 -0.97 0.85 0.50
CA SER A 109 -1.91 -0.22 0.20
C SER A 109 -2.25 -1.07 1.43
N ARG A 110 -1.24 -1.39 2.26
CA ARG A 110 -1.40 -2.10 3.54
C ARG A 110 -2.27 -1.30 4.52
N ALA A 111 -2.08 0.02 4.58
CA ALA A 111 -2.95 0.92 5.32
C ALA A 111 -4.39 0.85 4.80
N CYS A 112 -4.60 0.94 3.47
CA CYS A 112 -5.94 0.84 2.86
C CYS A 112 -6.68 -0.45 3.21
N ILE A 113 -5.97 -1.60 3.16
CA ILE A 113 -6.52 -2.91 3.53
C ILE A 113 -6.98 -2.90 4.99
N LEU A 114 -6.12 -2.45 5.90
CA LEU A 114 -6.37 -2.52 7.34
C LEU A 114 -7.40 -1.49 7.83
N THR A 115 -7.51 -0.32 7.21
CA THR A 115 -8.36 0.79 7.69
C THR A 115 -9.61 1.04 6.85
N GLY A 116 -9.78 0.38 5.69
CA GLY A 116 -10.93 0.62 4.80
C GLY A 116 -11.02 2.04 4.23
N THR A 117 -9.90 2.76 4.16
CA THR A 117 -9.82 4.16 3.70
C THR A 117 -8.65 4.38 2.74
N SER A 118 -8.73 5.39 1.87
CA SER A 118 -7.67 5.76 0.93
C SER A 118 -6.35 6.15 1.64
N PRO A 119 -5.20 6.14 0.94
CA PRO A 119 -3.88 6.46 1.51
C PRO A 119 -3.83 7.74 2.34
N TYR A 120 -4.49 8.80 1.87
CA TYR A 120 -4.51 10.11 2.53
C TYR A 120 -5.41 10.10 3.77
N SER A 121 -6.58 9.46 3.69
CA SER A 121 -7.46 9.25 4.85
C SER A 121 -6.85 8.33 5.90
N ALA A 122 -6.05 7.33 5.51
CA ALA A 122 -5.26 6.52 6.44
C ALA A 122 -4.05 7.28 7.03
N GLY A 123 -3.67 8.44 6.48
CA GLY A 123 -2.47 9.18 6.90
C GLY A 123 -1.15 8.59 6.39
N VAL A 124 -1.21 7.74 5.36
CA VAL A 124 -0.07 7.06 4.73
C VAL A 124 -0.06 7.34 3.21
N PRO A 125 0.20 8.58 2.77
CA PRO A 125 0.17 8.96 1.35
C PRO A 125 1.38 8.45 0.53
N GLY A 126 2.38 7.86 1.20
CA GLY A 126 3.57 7.27 0.60
C GLY A 126 4.13 6.16 1.50
N ASN A 127 5.19 5.47 1.06
CA ASN A 127 5.81 4.42 1.89
C ASN A 127 6.31 5.01 3.21
N VAL A 128 6.00 4.31 4.31
CA VAL A 128 6.45 4.67 5.66
C VAL A 128 7.97 4.54 5.75
N SER A 129 8.57 5.43 6.53
CA SER A 129 10.00 5.38 6.80
C SER A 129 10.40 4.03 7.39
N SER A 130 11.30 3.30 6.72
CA SER A 130 11.94 2.11 7.30
C SER A 130 13.01 2.42 8.36
N ARG A 131 13.15 3.67 8.84
CA ARG A 131 14.04 4.00 9.96
C ARG A 131 13.27 3.96 11.29
N PRO A 132 13.75 3.22 12.32
CA PRO A 132 13.16 3.24 13.65
C PRO A 132 13.03 4.65 14.25
N GLY A 133 11.99 4.87 15.06
CA GLY A 133 11.69 6.17 15.69
C GLY A 133 11.00 7.20 14.78
N ASN A 134 10.95 6.98 13.45
CA ASN A 134 10.14 7.81 12.57
C ASN A 134 8.66 7.40 12.64
N PRO A 135 7.72 8.34 12.40
CA PRO A 135 6.28 8.06 12.45
C PRO A 135 5.83 7.12 11.34
N GLY A 136 4.78 6.37 11.64
CA GLY A 136 4.09 5.45 10.74
C GLY A 136 2.63 5.83 10.51
N MET A 137 1.78 4.84 10.22
CA MET A 137 0.33 5.00 10.20
C MET A 137 -0.13 5.48 11.58
N PRO A 138 -0.86 6.61 11.71
CA PRO A 138 -1.26 7.13 13.02
C PRO A 138 -2.06 6.11 13.82
N GLY A 139 -1.72 5.89 15.09
CA GLY A 139 -2.46 4.99 16.00
C GLY A 139 -3.91 5.41 16.31
N SER A 140 -4.38 6.53 15.76
CA SER A 140 -5.79 6.93 15.74
C SER A 140 -6.58 6.34 14.56
N ARG A 141 -5.95 5.51 13.71
CA ARG A 141 -6.59 4.79 12.62
C ARG A 141 -7.01 3.40 13.07
N ILE A 142 -8.31 3.25 13.31
CA ILE A 142 -8.93 1.97 13.67
C ILE A 142 -8.76 0.98 12.53
N THR A 143 -8.26 -0.21 12.88
CA THR A 143 -7.98 -1.32 11.96
C THR A 143 -9.01 -2.45 12.04
N ILE A 144 -9.03 -3.33 11.04
CA ILE A 144 -9.75 -4.62 11.07
C ILE A 144 -9.43 -5.42 12.35
N ALA A 145 -8.17 -5.40 12.82
CA ALA A 145 -7.77 -6.12 14.02
C ALA A 145 -8.46 -5.58 15.28
N GLU A 146 -8.53 -4.26 15.45
CA GLU A 146 -9.22 -3.64 16.59
C GLU A 146 -10.73 -3.93 16.59
N ILE A 147 -11.36 -3.86 15.41
CA ILE A 147 -12.79 -4.18 15.23
C ILE A 147 -13.07 -5.63 15.62
N LEU A 148 -12.30 -6.59 15.09
CA LEU A 148 -12.48 -8.01 15.40
C LEU A 148 -12.14 -8.33 16.86
N LYS A 149 -11.10 -7.73 17.43
CA LYS A 149 -10.71 -7.92 18.84
C LYS A 149 -11.77 -7.43 19.83
N LYS A 150 -12.42 -6.30 19.52
CA LYS A 150 -13.59 -5.82 20.29
C LYS A 150 -14.71 -6.87 20.33
N GLU A 151 -14.86 -7.62 19.25
CA GLU A 151 -15.82 -8.71 19.10
C GLU A 151 -15.32 -10.08 19.60
N GLY A 152 -14.24 -10.10 20.38
CA GLY A 152 -13.73 -11.30 21.07
C GLY A 152 -12.80 -12.18 20.23
N TYR A 153 -12.41 -11.74 19.02
CA TYR A 153 -11.42 -12.46 18.23
C TYR A 153 -10.04 -12.41 18.87
N LYS A 154 -9.27 -13.50 18.72
CA LYS A 154 -7.81 -13.45 18.87
C LYS A 154 -7.16 -12.95 17.60
N THR A 155 -6.16 -12.10 17.71
CA THR A 155 -5.62 -11.34 16.56
C THR A 155 -4.11 -11.53 16.41
N ALA A 156 -3.65 -11.88 15.20
CA ALA A 156 -2.23 -12.04 14.89
C ALA A 156 -1.81 -11.30 13.61
N HIS A 157 -0.68 -10.60 13.68
CA HIS A 157 0.08 -10.14 12.52
C HIS A 157 1.29 -11.06 12.33
N ILE A 158 1.46 -11.63 11.13
CA ILE A 158 2.63 -12.44 10.81
C ILE A 158 3.17 -12.01 9.44
N GLY A 159 4.41 -11.50 9.39
CA GLY A 159 5.10 -11.10 8.16
C GLY A 159 5.54 -9.63 8.10
N LYS A 160 5.35 -9.00 6.94
CA LYS A 160 5.72 -7.61 6.65
C LYS A 160 4.67 -6.63 7.15
N TRP A 161 5.03 -5.84 8.16
CA TRP A 161 4.19 -4.76 8.66
C TRP A 161 4.24 -3.53 7.75
N HIS A 162 5.43 -2.90 7.67
CA HIS A 162 5.70 -1.71 6.85
C HIS A 162 4.79 -0.49 7.13
N LEU A 163 4.22 -0.40 8.33
CA LEU A 163 3.36 0.71 8.78
C LEU A 163 3.89 1.50 9.98
N GLY A 164 5.04 1.14 10.56
CA GLY A 164 5.66 1.92 11.65
C GLY A 164 6.65 1.13 12.50
N TYR A 165 7.37 1.86 13.38
CA TYR A 165 8.36 1.32 14.33
C TYR A 165 8.19 1.88 15.75
N THR A 166 7.34 2.87 15.97
CA THR A 166 7.09 3.41 17.31
C THR A 166 6.12 2.49 18.05
N GLU A 167 6.06 2.58 19.37
CA GLU A 167 5.16 1.76 20.18
C GLU A 167 3.71 1.88 19.70
N GLU A 168 3.26 3.09 19.34
CA GLU A 168 1.92 3.43 18.87
C GLU A 168 1.66 3.06 17.40
N THR A 169 2.69 2.65 16.66
CA THR A 169 2.62 2.34 15.21
C THR A 169 3.09 0.93 14.87
N MET A 170 3.50 0.13 15.86
CA MET A 170 3.70 -1.31 15.76
C MET A 170 2.37 -2.08 15.84
N PRO A 171 2.31 -3.35 15.36
CA PRO A 171 1.07 -4.13 15.32
C PRO A 171 0.33 -4.25 16.67
N LEU A 172 1.07 -4.37 17.79
CA LEU A 172 0.45 -4.56 19.11
C LEU A 172 -0.41 -3.37 19.56
N ALA A 173 -0.08 -2.15 19.12
CA ALA A 173 -0.90 -0.96 19.38
C ALA A 173 -2.05 -0.79 18.38
N GLN A 174 -2.06 -1.56 17.28
CA GLN A 174 -3.09 -1.55 16.24
C GLN A 174 -3.88 -2.85 16.25
N GLY A 175 -4.38 -3.20 17.44
CA GLY A 175 -5.30 -4.31 17.65
C GLY A 175 -4.68 -5.67 17.85
N PHE A 176 -3.50 -5.98 17.29
CA PHE A 176 -2.98 -7.35 17.30
C PHE A 176 -2.58 -7.83 18.72
N ASP A 177 -3.00 -9.04 19.11
CA ASP A 177 -2.60 -9.71 20.36
C ASP A 177 -1.22 -10.37 20.24
N TYR A 178 -0.89 -10.83 19.04
CA TYR A 178 0.39 -11.45 18.70
C TYR A 178 0.98 -10.81 17.44
N SER A 179 2.29 -10.64 17.40
CA SER A 179 2.99 -10.18 16.20
C SER A 179 4.33 -10.86 16.02
N PHE A 180 4.60 -11.39 14.82
CA PHE A 180 5.91 -11.88 14.40
C PHE A 180 6.27 -11.36 13.01
N GLY A 181 7.45 -10.77 12.83
CA GLY A 181 7.94 -10.36 11.52
C GLY A 181 8.68 -9.02 11.52
N HIS A 182 8.66 -8.31 10.39
CA HIS A 182 9.51 -7.14 10.16
C HIS A 182 8.74 -5.84 9.98
N MET A 183 9.32 -4.75 10.50
CA MET A 183 8.68 -3.44 10.51
C MET A 183 9.01 -2.62 9.25
N GLY A 184 10.11 -2.92 8.57
CA GLY A 184 10.56 -2.22 7.37
C GLY A 184 9.94 -2.70 6.06
N GLY A 185 10.31 -2.04 4.97
CA GLY A 185 9.81 -2.36 3.63
C GLY A 185 10.30 -3.68 3.03
N CYS A 186 11.41 -4.22 3.53
CA CYS A 186 12.00 -5.49 3.10
C CYS A 186 13.03 -5.98 4.13
N ILE A 187 13.26 -7.30 4.17
CA ILE A 187 14.43 -7.92 4.82
C ILE A 187 15.06 -8.94 3.89
N ASP A 188 16.31 -9.29 4.15
CA ASP A 188 16.90 -10.53 3.64
C ASP A 188 16.32 -11.73 4.40
N ASN A 189 15.94 -12.81 3.71
CA ASN A 189 15.12 -13.87 4.30
C ASN A 189 15.88 -14.85 5.21
N TYR A 190 17.19 -14.66 5.44
CA TYR A 190 18.00 -15.55 6.27
C TYR A 190 18.73 -14.81 7.39
N SER A 191 19.28 -13.63 7.10
CA SER A 191 19.87 -12.76 8.11
C SER A 191 18.82 -11.90 8.84
N HIS A 192 17.68 -11.65 8.20
CA HIS A 192 16.62 -10.74 8.63
C HIS A 192 17.04 -9.27 8.75
N PHE A 193 18.08 -8.90 8.00
CA PHE A 193 18.51 -7.50 7.89
C PHE A 193 17.74 -6.75 6.80
N PHE A 194 17.30 -5.54 7.11
CA PHE A 194 16.98 -4.54 6.09
C PHE A 194 18.26 -4.01 5.46
N TYR A 195 18.30 -3.97 4.13
CA TYR A 195 19.51 -3.66 3.34
C TYR A 195 19.32 -2.57 2.27
N TRP A 196 18.14 -1.92 2.18
CA TRP A 196 17.84 -1.03 1.06
C TRP A 196 18.62 0.30 1.09
N ASN A 197 18.57 0.97 2.25
CA ASN A 197 19.20 2.26 2.51
C ASN A 197 20.03 2.12 3.78
N GLY A 198 21.36 2.16 3.64
CA GLY A 198 22.30 1.88 4.72
C GLY A 198 22.20 2.85 5.92
N PRO A 199 22.75 2.47 7.09
CA PRO A 199 23.41 1.18 7.36
C PRO A 199 22.42 0.02 7.38
N ASN A 200 22.89 -1.17 7.02
CA ASN A 200 22.09 -2.39 7.19
C ASN A 200 21.81 -2.58 8.68
N ARG A 201 20.58 -2.96 9.02
CA ARG A 201 20.15 -3.23 10.40
C ARG A 201 19.31 -4.50 10.43
N HIS A 202 19.37 -5.23 11.53
CA HIS A 202 18.42 -6.29 11.80
C HIS A 202 17.01 -5.71 11.98
N ASP A 203 15.97 -6.46 11.60
CA ASP A 203 14.59 -5.98 11.58
C ASP A 203 13.57 -7.13 11.78
N LEU A 204 13.90 -8.14 12.59
CA LEU A 204 12.95 -9.20 12.98
C LEU A 204 12.48 -9.00 14.43
N TRP A 205 11.17 -9.05 14.62
CA TRP A 205 10.50 -8.72 15.88
C TRP A 205 9.45 -9.76 16.24
N GLU A 206 9.35 -10.07 17.53
CA GLU A 206 8.26 -10.83 18.13
C GLU A 206 7.68 -10.07 19.32
N ASN A 207 6.38 -9.79 19.28
CA ASN A 207 5.64 -9.04 20.29
C ASN A 207 6.34 -7.74 20.75
N GLY A 208 6.78 -6.93 19.79
CA GLY A 208 7.45 -5.64 20.02
C GLY A 208 8.90 -5.73 20.49
N LYS A 209 9.48 -6.93 20.56
CA LYS A 209 10.89 -7.16 20.94
C LYS A 209 11.66 -7.70 19.75
N GLU A 210 12.85 -7.18 19.52
CA GLU A 210 13.76 -7.68 18.50
C GLU A 210 14.16 -9.13 18.82
N THR A 211 14.13 -10.02 17.83
CA THR A 211 14.38 -11.46 17.99
C THR A 211 15.24 -12.01 16.85
N PHE A 212 16.28 -12.78 17.17
CA PHE A 212 17.31 -13.19 16.21
C PHE A 212 17.12 -14.67 15.84
N ARG A 213 16.90 -14.94 14.55
CA ARG A 213 16.73 -16.30 13.96
C ARG A 213 17.69 -16.48 12.77
N GLU A 214 18.97 -16.17 12.97
CA GLU A 214 19.97 -16.10 11.90
C GLU A 214 20.15 -17.46 11.18
N GLY A 215 20.10 -17.42 9.85
CA GLY A 215 20.21 -18.59 8.98
C GLY A 215 18.90 -19.37 8.80
N GLU A 216 17.83 -19.02 9.51
CA GLU A 216 16.51 -19.62 9.36
C GLU A 216 15.68 -18.87 8.32
N PHE A 217 15.01 -19.59 7.42
CA PHE A 217 14.31 -18.99 6.29
C PHE A 217 12.99 -18.30 6.71
N PHE A 218 12.87 -16.99 6.49
CA PHE A 218 11.75 -16.20 7.02
C PHE A 218 10.34 -16.70 6.64
N PRO A 219 10.03 -17.10 5.38
CA PRO A 219 8.75 -17.73 5.06
C PRO A 219 8.46 -19.04 5.82
N ALA A 220 9.51 -19.79 6.23
CA ALA A 220 9.34 -20.96 7.10
C ALA A 220 8.97 -20.54 8.53
N LEU A 221 9.64 -19.52 9.08
CA LEU A 221 9.33 -18.93 10.39
C LEU A 221 7.91 -18.35 10.43
N MET A 222 7.48 -17.69 9.35
CA MET A 222 6.10 -17.22 9.22
C MET A 222 5.10 -18.37 9.30
N TYR A 223 5.38 -19.51 8.65
CA TYR A 223 4.52 -20.69 8.76
C TYR A 223 4.54 -21.32 10.16
N GLU A 224 5.71 -21.48 10.79
CA GLU A 224 5.86 -21.92 12.19
C GLU A 224 4.93 -21.13 13.11
N LYS A 225 4.99 -19.78 13.04
CA LYS A 225 4.18 -18.91 13.90
C LYS A 225 2.69 -18.88 13.55
N ALA A 226 2.34 -19.08 12.28
CA ALA A 226 0.93 -19.26 11.90
C ALA A 226 0.37 -20.60 12.39
N GLU A 227 1.18 -21.67 12.36
CA GLU A 227 0.79 -23.00 12.83
C GLU A 227 0.59 -23.03 14.35
N GLU A 228 1.51 -22.43 15.12
CA GLU A 228 1.37 -22.22 16.56
C GLU A 228 0.07 -21.44 16.88
N PHE A 229 -0.08 -20.24 16.30
CA PHE A 229 -1.23 -19.37 16.56
C PHE A 229 -2.58 -20.02 16.21
N ILE A 230 -2.70 -20.66 15.05
CA ILE A 230 -3.95 -21.31 14.64
C ILE A 230 -4.24 -22.54 15.52
N THR A 231 -3.21 -23.32 15.89
CA THR A 231 -3.39 -24.53 16.71
C THR A 231 -3.86 -24.18 18.12
N ASP A 232 -3.33 -23.13 18.72
CA ASP A 232 -3.74 -22.68 20.06
C ASP A 232 -5.14 -22.06 20.05
N ASN A 233 -5.52 -21.40 18.96
CA ASN A 233 -6.78 -20.65 18.87
C ASN A 233 -7.93 -21.37 18.15
N LYS A 234 -7.74 -22.60 17.62
CA LYS A 234 -8.76 -23.36 16.85
C LYS A 234 -10.17 -23.50 17.49
N ASN A 235 -10.29 -23.31 18.80
CA ASN A 235 -11.54 -23.43 19.56
C ASN A 235 -12.25 -22.07 19.82
N GLN A 236 -11.72 -20.96 19.29
CA GLN A 236 -12.27 -19.60 19.43
C GLN A 236 -12.06 -18.83 18.12
N PRO A 237 -12.86 -17.79 17.80
CA PRO A 237 -12.67 -17.06 16.55
C PRO A 237 -11.33 -16.33 16.54
N PHE A 238 -10.61 -16.39 15.42
CA PHE A 238 -9.35 -15.67 15.25
C PHE A 238 -9.26 -14.88 13.94
N PHE A 239 -8.46 -13.82 13.96
CA PHE A 239 -8.04 -13.03 12.81
C PHE A 239 -6.53 -13.19 12.62
N LEU A 240 -6.11 -13.61 11.44
CA LEU A 240 -4.71 -13.67 11.04
C LEU A 240 -4.47 -12.77 9.82
N TYR A 241 -3.66 -11.74 10.00
CA TYR A 241 -3.08 -10.97 8.91
C TYR A 241 -1.72 -11.58 8.54
N TYR A 242 -1.74 -12.46 7.55
CA TYR A 242 -0.59 -13.21 7.04
C TYR A 242 0.04 -12.46 5.86
N ALA A 243 0.90 -11.50 6.20
CA ALA A 243 1.46 -10.50 5.30
C ALA A 243 2.80 -10.97 4.71
N ILE A 244 2.75 -11.98 3.84
CA ILE A 244 3.91 -12.60 3.18
C ILE A 244 4.75 -11.54 2.45
N ASN A 245 6.05 -11.52 2.71
CA ASN A 245 7.02 -10.58 2.12
C ASN A 245 7.59 -11.04 0.77
N ILE A 246 7.05 -12.10 0.17
CA ILE A 246 7.53 -12.71 -1.08
C ILE A 246 6.37 -12.72 -2.09
N PRO A 247 6.61 -12.54 -3.41
CA PRO A 247 7.89 -12.60 -4.12
C PRO A 247 8.77 -11.32 -4.12
N HIS A 248 8.49 -10.27 -3.33
CA HIS A 248 9.39 -9.12 -3.19
C HIS A 248 10.82 -9.55 -2.85
N TYR A 249 11.80 -8.89 -3.47
CA TYR A 249 13.22 -9.19 -3.36
C TYR A 249 13.78 -9.03 -1.92
N PRO A 250 14.84 -9.77 -1.54
CA PRO A 250 15.77 -10.51 -2.40
C PRO A 250 15.17 -11.85 -2.82
N LEU A 251 15.29 -12.19 -4.11
CA LEU A 251 14.70 -13.41 -4.69
C LEU A 251 15.43 -14.64 -4.14
N GLN A 252 14.88 -15.23 -3.07
CA GLN A 252 15.48 -16.33 -2.32
C GLN A 252 14.53 -17.54 -2.25
N PRO A 253 14.17 -18.15 -3.40
CA PRO A 253 13.33 -19.35 -3.46
C PRO A 253 13.96 -20.56 -2.76
N THR A 254 13.15 -21.57 -2.45
CA THR A 254 13.68 -22.86 -1.99
C THR A 254 14.35 -23.63 -3.13
N GLU A 255 15.26 -24.55 -2.79
CA GLU A 255 16.03 -25.34 -3.76
C GLU A 255 15.14 -26.12 -4.74
N LYS A 256 14.05 -26.71 -4.23
CA LYS A 256 13.02 -27.40 -5.01
C LYS A 256 12.53 -26.54 -6.19
N TRP A 257 12.22 -25.28 -5.93
CA TRP A 257 11.68 -24.37 -6.94
C TRP A 257 12.76 -23.75 -7.82
N ARG A 258 13.99 -23.56 -7.32
CA ARG A 258 15.14 -23.23 -8.19
C ARG A 258 15.37 -24.29 -9.25
N GLU A 259 15.44 -25.56 -8.85
CA GLU A 259 15.64 -26.68 -9.77
C GLU A 259 14.46 -26.85 -10.73
N HIS A 260 13.22 -26.66 -10.27
CA HIS A 260 12.03 -26.77 -11.11
C HIS A 260 12.00 -25.77 -12.28
N TYR A 261 12.48 -24.54 -12.07
CA TYR A 261 12.48 -23.48 -13.09
C TYR A 261 13.83 -23.27 -13.76
N LYS A 262 14.86 -24.08 -13.51
CA LYS A 262 16.24 -23.83 -13.97
C LYS A 262 16.39 -23.47 -15.45
N ASP A 263 15.51 -23.99 -16.31
CA ASP A 263 15.50 -23.82 -17.77
C ASP A 263 14.70 -22.57 -18.24
N LEU A 264 14.12 -21.80 -17.31
CA LEU A 264 13.45 -20.53 -17.58
C LEU A 264 14.46 -19.37 -17.55
N GLU A 265 14.20 -18.31 -18.33
CA GLU A 265 15.12 -17.17 -18.43
C GLU A 265 15.03 -16.20 -17.23
N MET A 266 16.15 -15.57 -16.88
CA MET A 266 16.15 -14.46 -15.90
C MET A 266 15.54 -13.19 -16.53
N PRO A 267 14.83 -12.33 -15.75
CA PRO A 267 14.52 -12.46 -14.33
C PRO A 267 13.30 -13.35 -14.01
N ARG A 268 12.56 -13.82 -15.02
CA ARG A 268 11.31 -14.59 -14.84
C ARG A 268 11.51 -15.86 -14.01
N ARG A 269 12.62 -16.57 -14.21
CA ARG A 269 13.02 -17.77 -13.46
C ARG A 269 12.99 -17.59 -11.95
N ASP A 270 13.77 -16.63 -11.45
CA ASP A 270 14.01 -16.49 -10.01
C ASP A 270 12.75 -15.96 -9.31
N TYR A 271 11.97 -15.13 -10.01
CA TYR A 271 10.63 -14.71 -9.59
C TYR A 271 9.64 -15.89 -9.55
N ALA A 272 9.56 -16.69 -10.61
CA ALA A 272 8.67 -17.86 -10.70
C ALA A 272 8.96 -18.86 -9.57
N ALA A 273 10.23 -19.15 -9.33
CA ALA A 273 10.68 -19.99 -8.22
C ALA A 273 10.25 -19.43 -6.86
N PHE A 274 10.28 -18.12 -6.68
CA PHE A 274 9.95 -17.50 -5.40
C PHE A 274 8.44 -17.39 -5.17
N LEU A 275 7.65 -17.15 -6.22
CA LEU A 275 6.20 -17.17 -6.13
C LEU A 275 5.65 -18.59 -5.91
N SER A 276 6.22 -19.63 -6.53
CA SER A 276 5.87 -21.02 -6.17
C SER A 276 6.35 -21.43 -4.77
N THR A 277 7.40 -20.80 -4.26
CA THR A 277 7.75 -20.92 -2.83
C THR A 277 6.64 -20.34 -1.95
N ALA A 278 6.08 -19.18 -2.31
CA ALA A 278 4.93 -18.58 -1.61
C ALA A 278 3.68 -19.48 -1.67
N ASP A 279 3.33 -19.96 -2.86
CA ASP A 279 2.21 -20.89 -3.08
C ASP A 279 2.33 -22.16 -2.22
N GLU A 280 3.53 -22.73 -2.09
CA GLU A 280 3.74 -23.90 -1.22
C GLU A 280 3.44 -23.60 0.26
N TYR A 281 3.84 -22.44 0.78
CA TYR A 281 3.55 -22.06 2.17
C TYR A 281 2.06 -21.72 2.39
N ILE A 282 1.39 -21.12 1.40
CA ILE A 282 -0.07 -20.96 1.38
C ILE A 282 -0.77 -22.33 1.35
N GLY A 283 -0.21 -23.29 0.62
CA GLY A 283 -0.63 -24.70 0.61
C GLY A 283 -0.53 -25.36 1.98
N LYS A 284 0.59 -25.18 2.68
CA LYS A 284 0.77 -25.67 4.06
C LYS A 284 -0.25 -25.04 5.00
N LEU A 285 -0.45 -23.72 4.94
CA LEU A 285 -1.41 -22.98 5.77
C LEU A 285 -2.86 -23.45 5.56
N THR A 286 -3.29 -23.58 4.31
CA THR A 286 -4.66 -24.07 4.01
C THR A 286 -4.83 -25.54 4.43
N LYS A 287 -3.83 -26.39 4.19
CA LYS A 287 -3.83 -27.79 4.63
C LYS A 287 -3.85 -27.95 6.16
N LEU A 288 -3.26 -27.03 6.92
CA LEU A 288 -3.39 -27.01 8.37
C LEU A 288 -4.84 -26.81 8.81
N LEU A 289 -5.57 -25.87 8.19
CA LEU A 289 -6.99 -25.64 8.47
C LEU A 289 -7.86 -26.85 8.12
N ASP A 290 -7.52 -27.56 7.03
CA ASP A 290 -8.15 -28.81 6.62
C ASP A 290 -7.90 -29.92 7.67
N ASN A 291 -6.64 -30.11 8.08
CA ASN A 291 -6.24 -31.10 9.10
C ASN A 291 -6.87 -30.85 10.47
N LEU A 292 -7.03 -29.57 10.86
CA LEU A 292 -7.68 -29.17 12.11
C LEU A 292 -9.22 -29.19 12.03
N GLY A 293 -9.80 -29.43 10.86
CA GLY A 293 -11.26 -29.49 10.66
C GLY A 293 -11.97 -28.13 10.72
N ILE A 294 -11.24 -27.01 10.65
CA ILE A 294 -11.78 -25.65 10.81
C ILE A 294 -11.92 -24.87 9.49
N ARG A 295 -11.50 -25.47 8.36
CA ARG A 295 -11.55 -24.85 7.00
C ARG A 295 -12.92 -24.25 6.65
N ASN A 296 -14.00 -24.99 6.90
CA ASN A 296 -15.37 -24.57 6.54
C ASN A 296 -15.90 -23.42 7.42
N ASN A 297 -15.28 -23.15 8.56
CA ASN A 297 -15.55 -21.97 9.40
C ASN A 297 -14.42 -20.92 9.31
N THR A 298 -13.68 -20.89 8.20
CA THR A 298 -12.59 -19.94 7.98
C THR A 298 -12.76 -19.21 6.65
N LEU A 299 -13.01 -17.91 6.73
CA LEU A 299 -12.98 -16.98 5.61
C LEU A 299 -11.51 -16.67 5.26
N ILE A 300 -11.10 -17.00 4.04
CA ILE A 300 -9.77 -16.67 3.52
C ILE A 300 -9.92 -15.61 2.42
N ILE A 301 -9.18 -14.51 2.56
CA ILE A 301 -9.06 -13.44 1.58
C ILE A 301 -7.60 -13.39 1.15
N PHE A 302 -7.32 -13.72 -0.11
CA PHE A 302 -5.99 -13.62 -0.70
C PHE A 302 -5.92 -12.41 -1.65
N LEU A 303 -4.84 -11.64 -1.62
CA LEU A 303 -4.50 -10.63 -2.62
C LEU A 303 -3.00 -10.27 -2.62
N SER A 304 -2.54 -9.56 -3.66
CA SER A 304 -1.26 -8.82 -3.62
C SER A 304 -1.46 -7.42 -3.07
N ASP A 305 -0.44 -6.83 -2.42
CA ASP A 305 -0.52 -5.43 -1.97
C ASP A 305 -0.48 -4.43 -3.11
N HIS A 306 0.21 -4.73 -4.21
CA HIS A 306 0.12 -4.05 -5.52
C HIS A 306 0.73 -4.90 -6.64
N GLY A 307 0.83 -4.34 -7.85
CA GLY A 307 1.47 -5.00 -8.99
C GLY A 307 2.99 -5.19 -8.84
N HIS A 308 3.56 -6.06 -9.67
CA HIS A 308 4.96 -6.47 -9.62
C HIS A 308 5.97 -5.35 -9.89
N SER A 309 7.18 -5.49 -9.35
CA SER A 309 8.27 -4.53 -9.55
C SER A 309 9.00 -4.69 -10.88
N TYR A 310 9.52 -3.56 -11.40
CA TYR A 310 10.52 -3.47 -12.47
C TYR A 310 11.86 -2.93 -11.93
N GLU A 311 12.04 -2.85 -10.60
CA GLU A 311 13.23 -2.25 -9.99
C GLU A 311 14.49 -3.04 -10.32
N THR A 312 15.64 -2.36 -10.36
CA THR A 312 16.94 -2.98 -10.67
C THR A 312 17.33 -4.12 -9.72
N ARG A 313 16.78 -4.13 -8.49
CA ARG A 313 16.95 -5.21 -7.50
C ARG A 313 16.14 -6.48 -7.79
N THR A 314 15.16 -6.40 -8.70
CA THR A 314 14.53 -7.56 -9.36
C THR A 314 15.17 -7.88 -10.71
N PHE A 315 16.37 -7.34 -10.99
CA PHE A 315 17.02 -7.40 -12.30
C PHE A 315 16.13 -6.88 -13.45
N GLY A 316 15.26 -5.90 -13.16
CA GLY A 316 14.31 -5.34 -14.13
C GLY A 316 12.95 -6.03 -14.18
N GLY A 317 12.69 -7.05 -13.35
CA GLY A 317 11.33 -7.53 -13.08
C GLY A 317 11.23 -9.03 -12.81
N GLY A 318 10.50 -9.74 -13.67
CA GLY A 318 10.23 -11.17 -13.54
C GLY A 318 8.78 -11.48 -13.19
N GLY A 319 8.06 -10.55 -12.54
CA GLY A 319 6.60 -10.59 -12.47
C GLY A 319 5.94 -10.23 -13.81
N SER A 320 4.64 -10.52 -13.91
CA SER A 320 3.82 -10.23 -15.07
C SER A 320 2.45 -9.67 -14.69
N ALA A 321 2.15 -8.50 -15.25
CA ALA A 321 0.79 -7.96 -15.33
C ALA A 321 0.04 -8.45 -16.59
N GLY A 322 0.65 -9.35 -17.38
CA GLY A 322 0.06 -9.88 -18.61
C GLY A 322 -0.20 -8.76 -19.64
N PRO A 323 -1.45 -8.55 -20.07
CA PRO A 323 -1.79 -7.49 -21.01
C PRO A 323 -1.96 -6.10 -20.34
N PHE A 324 -1.93 -6.01 -19.00
CA PHE A 324 -2.14 -4.76 -18.29
C PHE A 324 -0.84 -3.92 -18.23
N ARG A 325 -0.92 -2.65 -18.60
CA ARG A 325 0.23 -1.73 -18.63
C ARG A 325 0.73 -1.36 -17.24
N GLY A 326 2.04 -1.12 -17.11
CA GLY A 326 2.67 -0.71 -15.86
C GLY A 326 3.04 -1.86 -14.91
N GLY A 327 3.20 -1.50 -13.63
CA GLY A 327 3.69 -2.31 -12.51
C GLY A 327 3.75 -1.45 -11.24
N LYS A 328 4.44 -1.91 -10.19
CA LYS A 328 4.74 -1.13 -8.96
C LYS A 328 5.13 0.31 -9.29
N THR A 329 4.63 1.26 -8.51
CA THR A 329 4.68 2.72 -8.72
C THR A 329 3.78 3.30 -9.82
N SER A 330 3.14 2.50 -10.68
CA SER A 330 2.27 2.98 -11.76
C SER A 330 0.79 2.99 -11.36
N LEU A 331 0.03 4.01 -11.77
CA LEU A 331 -1.44 4.01 -11.67
C LEU A 331 -2.14 3.39 -12.90
N PHE A 332 -1.41 2.87 -13.89
CA PHE A 332 -1.96 1.96 -14.91
C PHE A 332 -2.38 0.62 -14.26
N GLU A 333 -3.26 -0.13 -14.93
CA GLU A 333 -3.89 -1.36 -14.45
C GLU A 333 -2.85 -2.34 -13.89
N GLY A 334 -1.70 -2.55 -14.53
CA GLY A 334 -0.67 -3.48 -14.06
C GLY A 334 0.02 -3.08 -12.75
N GLY A 335 -0.15 -1.85 -12.26
CA GLY A 335 0.36 -1.40 -10.96
C GLY A 335 -0.64 -1.47 -9.81
N ILE A 336 -1.94 -1.36 -10.10
CA ILE A 336 -3.02 -1.33 -9.09
C ILE A 336 -4.02 -2.49 -9.19
N ARG A 337 -4.11 -3.20 -10.31
CA ARG A 337 -4.99 -4.37 -10.48
C ARG A 337 -4.24 -5.61 -10.03
N VAL A 338 -4.72 -6.23 -8.96
CA VAL A 338 -4.05 -7.34 -8.27
C VAL A 338 -4.87 -8.63 -8.41
N PRO A 339 -4.24 -9.82 -8.34
CA PRO A 339 -5.02 -11.03 -8.16
C PRO A 339 -5.73 -10.95 -6.79
N ALA A 340 -7.00 -11.35 -6.73
CA ALA A 340 -7.72 -11.43 -5.45
C ALA A 340 -8.69 -12.62 -5.41
N ILE A 341 -8.72 -13.35 -4.31
CA ILE A 341 -9.57 -14.51 -4.10
C ILE A 341 -10.25 -14.39 -2.73
N ILE A 342 -11.55 -14.62 -2.67
CA ILE A 342 -12.29 -14.79 -1.42
C ILE A 342 -12.82 -16.21 -1.40
N SER A 343 -12.53 -16.98 -0.36
CA SER A 343 -12.89 -18.39 -0.23
C SER A 343 -13.41 -18.72 1.16
N TRP A 344 -14.61 -19.29 1.22
CA TRP A 344 -15.26 -19.76 2.43
C TRP A 344 -16.19 -20.94 2.08
N PRO A 345 -15.66 -22.17 2.01
CA PRO A 345 -16.37 -23.35 1.51
C PRO A 345 -17.70 -23.60 2.23
N GLY A 346 -18.73 -23.95 1.46
CA GLY A 346 -20.10 -24.13 1.98
C GLY A 346 -20.80 -22.87 2.51
N LYS A 347 -20.18 -21.68 2.45
CA LYS A 347 -20.77 -20.40 2.90
C LYS A 347 -20.86 -19.35 1.79
N ILE A 348 -19.93 -19.36 0.83
CA ILE A 348 -19.99 -18.57 -0.41
C ILE A 348 -19.90 -19.48 -1.65
N PRO A 349 -20.33 -19.03 -2.84
CA PRO A 349 -20.21 -19.83 -4.06
C PRO A 349 -18.77 -20.24 -4.41
N GLU A 350 -18.59 -21.50 -4.76
CA GLU A 350 -17.29 -22.07 -5.14
C GLU A 350 -17.10 -22.09 -6.68
N GLY A 351 -15.85 -22.03 -7.13
CA GLY A 351 -15.43 -22.02 -8.52
C GLY A 351 -15.99 -20.85 -9.34
N LYS A 352 -16.27 -19.69 -8.72
CA LYS A 352 -16.89 -18.55 -9.41
C LYS A 352 -15.91 -17.41 -9.73
N VAL A 353 -16.34 -16.56 -10.65
CA VAL A 353 -15.62 -15.36 -11.07
C VAL A 353 -16.49 -14.13 -10.79
N ARG A 354 -15.87 -13.01 -10.43
CA ARG A 354 -16.49 -11.68 -10.37
C ARG A 354 -15.71 -10.72 -11.28
N ASN A 355 -16.43 -9.88 -12.01
CA ASN A 355 -15.88 -8.95 -13.01
C ASN A 355 -16.16 -7.47 -12.67
N GLN A 356 -16.89 -7.23 -11.60
CA GLN A 356 -17.18 -5.92 -11.02
C GLN A 356 -15.91 -5.33 -10.38
N SER A 357 -15.82 -3.99 -10.34
CA SER A 357 -14.65 -3.27 -9.82
C SER A 357 -14.66 -3.16 -8.28
N CYS A 358 -13.94 -4.07 -7.64
CA CYS A 358 -13.71 -4.09 -6.19
C CYS A 358 -12.38 -3.39 -5.85
N HIS A 359 -12.25 -2.87 -4.64
CA HIS A 359 -11.06 -2.15 -4.19
C HIS A 359 -10.69 -2.61 -2.77
N SER A 360 -9.40 -2.61 -2.43
CA SER A 360 -8.92 -3.16 -1.15
C SER A 360 -9.48 -2.47 0.12
N ILE A 361 -10.03 -1.26 0.00
CA ILE A 361 -10.73 -0.56 1.07
C ILE A 361 -12.08 -1.19 1.42
N ASP A 362 -12.66 -1.98 0.51
CA ASP A 362 -13.90 -2.72 0.71
C ASP A 362 -13.75 -3.86 1.71
N LEU A 363 -12.51 -4.32 1.96
CA LEU A 363 -12.26 -5.49 2.79
C LEU A 363 -12.70 -5.30 4.23
N LEU A 364 -12.47 -4.13 4.84
CA LEU A 364 -12.91 -3.85 6.22
C LEU A 364 -14.44 -3.96 6.38
N PRO A 365 -15.28 -3.20 5.65
CA PRO A 365 -16.73 -3.31 5.80
C PRO A 365 -17.27 -4.69 5.36
N THR A 366 -16.63 -5.35 4.40
CA THR A 366 -17.04 -6.70 3.96
C THR A 366 -16.72 -7.78 4.99
N ILE A 367 -15.56 -7.72 5.65
CA ILE A 367 -15.20 -8.61 6.76
C ILE A 367 -16.14 -8.37 7.94
N ALA A 368 -16.40 -7.11 8.30
CA ALA A 368 -17.36 -6.76 9.33
C ALA A 368 -18.75 -7.36 9.04
N SER A 369 -19.24 -7.21 7.81
CA SER A 369 -20.51 -7.82 7.34
C SER A 369 -20.53 -9.34 7.49
N PHE A 370 -19.49 -10.05 7.02
CA PHE A 370 -19.37 -11.51 7.16
C PHE A 370 -19.23 -12.00 8.61
N CYS A 371 -18.74 -11.16 9.52
CA CYS A 371 -18.65 -11.42 10.95
C CYS A 371 -19.88 -10.93 11.76
N ASN A 372 -20.92 -10.40 11.09
CA ASN A 372 -22.11 -9.78 11.69
C ASN A 372 -21.81 -8.56 12.59
N ILE A 373 -20.79 -7.78 12.26
CA ILE A 373 -20.32 -6.62 13.01
C ILE A 373 -20.84 -5.34 12.35
N ASN A 374 -21.71 -4.61 13.07
CA ASN A 374 -22.29 -3.35 12.60
C ASN A 374 -21.54 -2.10 13.09
N ASP A 375 -20.73 -2.24 14.14
CA ASP A 375 -19.99 -1.14 14.79
C ASP A 375 -18.61 -0.98 14.14
N ILE A 376 -18.60 -0.30 12.98
CA ILE A 376 -17.40 0.09 12.24
C ILE A 376 -17.27 1.64 12.20
N PRO A 377 -16.08 2.20 11.96
CA PRO A 377 -15.90 3.65 11.94
C PRO A 377 -16.80 4.35 10.90
N GLU A 378 -17.38 5.50 11.25
CA GLU A 378 -18.28 6.25 10.35
C GLU A 378 -17.57 6.77 9.08
N ASN A 379 -16.24 6.91 9.12
CA ASN A 379 -15.44 7.50 8.06
C ASN A 379 -14.74 6.47 7.14
N ILE A 380 -15.25 5.24 7.07
CA ILE A 380 -14.83 4.22 6.10
C ILE A 380 -15.21 4.68 4.68
N GLU A 381 -14.29 4.53 3.73
CA GLU A 381 -14.50 4.91 2.32
C GLU A 381 -14.83 3.70 1.43
N GLY A 382 -14.48 2.49 1.89
CA GLY A 382 -14.89 1.25 1.24
C GLY A 382 -16.39 0.97 1.34
N LYS A 383 -16.89 0.12 0.45
CA LYS A 383 -18.27 -0.38 0.51
C LYS A 383 -18.27 -1.84 0.91
N ASP A 384 -19.31 -2.28 1.63
CA ASP A 384 -19.57 -3.71 1.79
C ASP A 384 -19.85 -4.33 0.41
N ILE A 385 -19.10 -5.35 0.04
CA ILE A 385 -19.27 -6.13 -1.19
C ILE A 385 -19.75 -7.56 -0.93
N SER A 386 -20.18 -7.89 0.30
CA SER A 386 -20.70 -9.21 0.69
C SER A 386 -21.78 -9.75 -0.25
N ASP A 387 -22.77 -8.92 -0.62
CA ASP A 387 -23.87 -9.28 -1.53
C ASP A 387 -23.38 -9.52 -2.98
N LEU A 388 -22.29 -8.86 -3.40
CA LEU A 388 -21.58 -9.16 -4.65
C LEU A 388 -20.83 -10.50 -4.57
N VAL A 389 -20.15 -10.77 -3.44
CA VAL A 389 -19.45 -12.04 -3.20
C VAL A 389 -20.47 -13.19 -3.24
N VAL A 390 -21.50 -13.15 -2.40
CA VAL A 390 -22.48 -14.24 -2.24
C VAL A 390 -23.40 -14.36 -3.45
N ASN A 391 -24.09 -13.28 -3.84
CA ASN A 391 -25.21 -13.34 -4.79
C ASN A 391 -24.84 -12.87 -6.22
N ASN A 392 -23.59 -12.45 -6.47
CA ASN A 392 -23.17 -11.82 -7.73
C ASN A 392 -24.02 -10.58 -8.10
N LYS A 393 -24.56 -9.90 -7.09
CA LYS A 393 -25.32 -8.66 -7.26
C LYS A 393 -24.36 -7.52 -7.53
N ASP A 394 -24.66 -6.67 -8.51
CA ASP A 394 -23.81 -5.53 -8.81
C ASP A 394 -23.76 -4.53 -7.63
N ILE A 395 -22.55 -4.06 -7.35
CA ILE A 395 -22.32 -2.97 -6.40
C ILE A 395 -22.90 -1.66 -6.96
N GLU A 396 -23.37 -0.79 -6.07
CA GLU A 396 -23.79 0.55 -6.44
C GLU A 396 -22.64 1.29 -7.15
N LYS A 397 -22.93 1.84 -8.33
CA LYS A 397 -21.98 2.61 -9.14
C LYS A 397 -21.31 3.68 -8.28
N ARG A 398 -19.97 3.69 -8.31
CA ARG A 398 -19.13 4.64 -7.59
C ARG A 398 -17.95 5.06 -8.46
N THR A 399 -17.37 6.19 -8.10
CA THR A 399 -16.07 6.62 -8.61
C THR A 399 -14.99 6.07 -7.66
N LEU A 400 -13.88 5.59 -8.23
CA LEU A 400 -12.68 5.18 -7.50
C LEU A 400 -11.53 6.14 -7.78
N TYR A 401 -10.69 6.38 -6.79
CA TYR A 401 -9.65 7.41 -6.81
C TYR A 401 -8.32 6.85 -6.30
N TRP A 402 -7.22 7.25 -6.94
CA TRP A 402 -5.86 6.98 -6.49
C TRP A 402 -5.04 8.26 -6.56
N LYS A 403 -4.07 8.38 -5.65
CA LYS A 403 -3.05 9.43 -5.69
C LYS A 403 -1.76 8.90 -5.07
N LEU A 404 -0.65 9.08 -5.77
CA LEU A 404 0.66 8.53 -5.42
C LEU A 404 1.74 9.52 -5.84
N GLY A 405 2.30 10.23 -4.86
CA GLY A 405 3.20 11.35 -5.13
C GLY A 405 2.50 12.43 -5.94
N SER A 406 2.99 12.69 -7.15
CA SER A 406 2.39 13.59 -8.14
C SER A 406 1.34 12.94 -9.04
N GLN A 407 1.32 11.59 -9.13
CA GLN A 407 0.35 10.88 -9.96
C GLN A 407 -1.01 10.88 -9.28
N TRP A 408 -2.07 10.93 -10.10
CA TRP A 408 -3.42 10.65 -9.64
C TRP A 408 -4.20 9.90 -10.70
N ALA A 409 -5.23 9.17 -10.29
CA ALA A 409 -6.17 8.52 -11.19
C ALA A 409 -7.59 8.60 -10.65
N VAL A 410 -8.54 8.67 -11.58
CA VAL A 410 -9.98 8.60 -11.30
C VAL A 410 -10.61 7.61 -12.28
N MET A 411 -11.39 6.67 -11.76
CA MET A 411 -12.12 5.67 -12.56
C MET A 411 -13.61 5.75 -12.25
N LYS A 412 -14.42 5.90 -13.31
CA LYS A 412 -15.88 6.07 -13.23
C LYS A 412 -16.54 5.30 -14.36
N ASN A 413 -17.32 4.29 -14.02
CA ASN A 413 -17.85 3.28 -14.96
C ASN A 413 -16.70 2.64 -15.77
N GLU A 414 -16.75 2.75 -17.10
CA GLU A 414 -15.74 2.24 -18.03
C GLU A 414 -14.54 3.18 -18.25
N TRP A 415 -14.62 4.45 -17.83
CA TRP A 415 -13.58 5.45 -18.07
C TRP A 415 -12.58 5.52 -16.92
N LYS A 416 -11.31 5.69 -17.26
CA LYS A 416 -10.22 5.97 -16.33
C LYS A 416 -9.35 7.10 -16.89
N LEU A 417 -9.10 8.12 -16.08
CA LEU A 417 -8.19 9.22 -16.39
C LEU A 417 -7.04 9.18 -15.38
N ILE A 418 -5.80 9.21 -15.87
CA ILE A 418 -4.58 9.29 -15.06
C ILE A 418 -3.91 10.64 -15.33
N GLY A 419 -3.56 11.39 -14.29
CA GLY A 419 -2.70 12.56 -14.37
C GLY A 419 -1.25 12.22 -14.03
N LEU A 420 -0.33 12.79 -14.81
CA LEU A 420 1.13 12.62 -14.72
C LEU A 420 1.57 11.14 -14.72
N PRO A 421 1.03 10.29 -15.63
CA PRO A 421 1.23 8.85 -15.59
C PRO A 421 2.71 8.45 -15.60
N VAL A 422 3.04 7.42 -14.82
CA VAL A 422 4.33 6.74 -14.86
C VAL A 422 4.11 5.30 -15.36
N ASP A 423 4.88 4.88 -16.36
CA ASP A 423 4.95 3.49 -16.82
C ASP A 423 6.39 2.96 -16.63
N PRO A 424 6.68 2.23 -15.55
CA PRO A 424 8.01 1.69 -15.28
C PRO A 424 8.39 0.53 -16.21
N SER A 425 7.43 -0.01 -16.99
CA SER A 425 7.69 -1.12 -17.91
C SER A 425 8.40 -0.66 -19.19
N GLY A 426 8.24 0.61 -19.57
CA GLY A 426 8.78 1.18 -20.82
C GLY A 426 8.25 0.55 -22.12
N LYS A 427 7.34 -0.44 -22.06
CA LYS A 427 6.88 -1.23 -23.21
C LYS A 427 6.11 -0.38 -24.23
N ILE A 428 5.33 0.58 -23.73
CA ILE A 428 4.65 1.60 -24.53
C ILE A 428 5.18 2.93 -24.04
N PRO A 429 5.94 3.69 -24.85
CA PRO A 429 6.41 5.02 -24.46
C PRO A 429 5.28 5.94 -24.02
N LEU A 430 5.60 6.87 -23.13
CA LEU A 430 4.77 8.03 -22.81
C LEU A 430 5.43 9.27 -23.39
N ASP A 431 4.67 10.07 -24.12
CA ASP A 431 5.08 11.41 -24.49
C ASP A 431 4.94 12.32 -23.27
N LYS A 432 6.06 12.79 -22.72
CA LYS A 432 6.09 13.61 -21.49
C LYS A 432 5.40 14.97 -21.61
N ILE A 433 5.08 15.41 -22.83
CA ILE A 433 4.36 16.65 -23.12
C ILE A 433 2.88 16.33 -23.38
N ASN A 434 2.61 15.38 -24.28
CA ASN A 434 1.26 15.08 -24.76
C ASN A 434 0.48 14.09 -23.86
N ASP A 435 1.15 13.13 -23.22
CA ASP A 435 0.53 12.12 -22.34
C ASP A 435 0.50 12.52 -20.84
N ARG A 436 0.68 13.81 -20.54
CA ARG A 436 0.56 14.36 -19.17
C ARG A 436 -0.77 14.03 -18.51
N MET A 437 -1.82 13.82 -19.30
CA MET A 437 -3.03 13.14 -18.89
C MET A 437 -3.31 11.98 -19.85
N PHE A 438 -3.72 10.83 -19.32
CA PHE A 438 -3.97 9.62 -20.09
C PHE A 438 -5.41 9.16 -19.85
N LEU A 439 -6.25 9.24 -20.89
CA LEU A 439 -7.64 8.80 -20.84
C LEU A 439 -7.77 7.42 -21.49
N SER A 440 -8.32 6.46 -20.75
CA SER A 440 -8.59 5.09 -21.18
C SER A 440 -10.09 4.76 -21.06
N ASN A 441 -10.59 3.89 -21.93
CA ASN A 441 -11.88 3.23 -21.78
C ASN A 441 -11.64 1.73 -21.58
N LEU A 442 -11.73 1.29 -20.32
CA LEU A 442 -11.36 -0.05 -19.87
C LEU A 442 -12.31 -1.16 -20.35
N GLN A 443 -13.48 -0.80 -20.87
CA GLN A 443 -14.38 -1.77 -21.52
C GLN A 443 -13.92 -2.11 -22.94
N THR A 444 -13.31 -1.15 -23.66
CA THR A 444 -12.80 -1.34 -25.03
C THR A 444 -11.30 -1.62 -25.09
N ASP A 445 -10.53 -1.11 -24.12
CA ASP A 445 -9.08 -1.31 -23.98
C ASP A 445 -8.72 -1.36 -22.49
N SER A 446 -8.67 -2.57 -21.93
CA SER A 446 -8.16 -2.80 -20.57
C SER A 446 -6.62 -2.83 -20.50
N THR A 447 -5.92 -2.69 -21.62
CA THR A 447 -4.44 -2.65 -21.65
C THR A 447 -3.91 -1.24 -21.45
N GLU A 448 -4.75 -0.21 -21.64
CA GLU A 448 -4.36 1.21 -21.56
C GLU A 448 -3.23 1.55 -22.54
N SER A 449 -3.26 0.90 -23.70
CA SER A 449 -2.26 1.00 -24.76
C SER A 449 -2.36 2.30 -25.56
N LYS A 450 -3.56 2.91 -25.60
CA LYS A 450 -3.84 4.09 -26.42
C LYS A 450 -4.45 5.21 -25.60
N ASN A 451 -3.80 6.37 -25.60
CA ASN A 451 -4.37 7.58 -25.02
C ASN A 451 -5.55 8.06 -25.86
N LEU A 452 -6.71 8.24 -25.22
CA LEU A 452 -7.94 8.74 -25.86
C LEU A 452 -8.19 10.22 -25.59
N LEU A 453 -7.27 10.92 -24.91
CA LEU A 453 -7.40 12.33 -24.50
C LEU A 453 -7.84 13.26 -25.63
N LEU A 454 -7.13 13.25 -26.77
CA LEU A 454 -7.45 14.10 -27.92
C LEU A 454 -8.76 13.71 -28.63
N LYS A 455 -9.26 12.49 -28.42
CA LYS A 455 -10.47 11.98 -29.07
C LYS A 455 -11.75 12.32 -28.29
N TYR A 456 -11.68 12.48 -26.98
CA TYR A 456 -12.84 12.75 -26.13
C TYR A 456 -12.56 13.88 -25.10
N PRO A 457 -12.30 15.13 -25.54
CA PRO A 457 -11.96 16.23 -24.64
C PRO A 457 -13.05 16.51 -23.59
N ASP A 458 -14.33 16.39 -23.94
CA ASP A 458 -15.45 16.52 -22.99
C ASP A 458 -15.40 15.46 -21.87
N LYS A 459 -14.94 14.25 -22.21
CA LYS A 459 -14.78 13.16 -21.23
C LYS A 459 -13.57 13.40 -20.34
N VAL A 460 -12.47 13.95 -20.87
CA VAL A 460 -11.33 14.39 -20.05
C VAL A 460 -11.82 15.43 -19.04
N LYS A 461 -12.56 16.45 -19.48
CA LYS A 461 -13.13 17.47 -18.58
C LYS A 461 -14.05 16.85 -17.52
N GLU A 462 -14.98 15.96 -17.89
CA GLU A 462 -15.86 15.29 -16.92
C GLU A 462 -15.05 14.52 -15.86
N MET A 463 -14.02 13.78 -16.28
CA MET A 463 -13.20 12.98 -15.37
C MET A 463 -12.30 13.86 -14.49
N THR A 464 -11.74 14.96 -15.02
CA THR A 464 -11.03 15.98 -14.23
C THR A 464 -11.95 16.63 -13.19
N ASP A 465 -13.16 17.05 -13.59
CA ASP A 465 -14.16 17.62 -12.67
C ASP A 465 -14.61 16.58 -11.62
N GLU A 466 -14.63 15.29 -11.96
CA GLU A 466 -14.92 14.21 -11.03
C GLU A 466 -13.79 13.97 -10.01
N TYR A 467 -12.52 13.99 -10.46
CA TYR A 467 -11.35 13.90 -9.58
C TYR A 467 -11.37 15.05 -8.56
N LEU A 468 -11.63 16.27 -9.01
CA LEU A 468 -11.68 17.47 -8.17
C LEU A 468 -12.83 17.51 -7.15
N LYS A 469 -13.75 16.53 -7.15
CA LYS A 469 -14.76 16.35 -6.07
C LYS A 469 -14.20 15.56 -4.88
N TRP A 470 -13.11 14.83 -5.05
CA TRP A 470 -12.52 14.02 -3.98
C TRP A 470 -11.77 14.93 -3.01
N ASN A 471 -11.97 14.73 -1.70
CA ASN A 471 -11.45 15.62 -0.66
C ASN A 471 -9.91 15.73 -0.60
N HIS A 472 -9.18 14.81 -1.25
CA HIS A 472 -7.71 14.79 -1.32
C HIS A 472 -7.15 15.28 -2.67
N ALA A 473 -8.03 15.67 -3.59
CA ALA A 473 -7.68 16.29 -4.86
C ALA A 473 -7.46 17.81 -4.72
N SER A 474 -6.58 18.35 -5.55
CA SER A 474 -6.34 19.79 -5.68
C SER A 474 -6.32 20.18 -7.16
N LYS A 475 -6.70 21.43 -7.46
CA LYS A 475 -6.47 22.02 -8.79
C LYS A 475 -4.98 22.04 -9.17
N ASP A 476 -4.10 22.05 -8.16
CA ASP A 476 -2.66 21.99 -8.31
C ASP A 476 -2.14 20.62 -8.78
N ASP A 477 -2.94 19.56 -8.66
CA ASP A 477 -2.60 18.24 -9.18
C ASP A 477 -2.84 18.15 -10.70
N ILE A 478 -3.70 19.01 -11.26
CA ILE A 478 -4.09 18.95 -12.66
C ILE A 478 -2.92 19.44 -13.53
N PRO A 479 -2.45 18.63 -14.49
CA PRO A 479 -1.37 19.03 -15.38
C PRO A 479 -1.78 20.25 -16.19
N VAL A 480 -1.03 21.34 -16.05
CA VAL A 480 -1.30 22.56 -16.80
C VAL A 480 -0.52 22.53 -18.11
N ASN A 481 -1.24 22.33 -19.21
CA ASN A 481 -0.72 22.63 -20.54
C ASN A 481 -0.97 24.11 -20.80
N ILE A 482 0.04 24.95 -20.53
CA ILE A 482 0.00 26.37 -20.87
C ILE A 482 0.70 26.52 -22.22
N GLU A 483 -0.07 26.76 -23.28
CA GLU A 483 0.50 27.36 -24.50
C GLU A 483 0.84 28.82 -24.16
N LEU A 484 2.14 29.14 -24.15
CA LEU A 484 2.65 30.47 -23.87
C LEU A 484 3.11 31.15 -25.16
N ASP A 485 2.73 32.43 -25.33
CA ASP A 485 3.13 33.25 -26.47
C ASP A 485 4.59 33.73 -26.30
N ASN A 486 5.53 32.80 -26.44
CA ASN A 486 6.95 33.11 -26.31
C ASN A 486 7.52 33.67 -27.62
N LYS A 487 7.94 34.94 -27.61
CA LYS A 487 8.59 35.56 -28.77
C LYS A 487 10.02 35.02 -29.00
N ALA A 488 10.57 34.28 -28.05
CA ALA A 488 11.88 33.62 -28.15
C ALA A 488 11.83 32.18 -28.72
N HIS A 489 10.71 31.69 -29.25
CA HIS A 489 10.65 30.35 -29.86
C HIS A 489 11.78 30.13 -30.90
N GLY A 490 12.48 28.99 -30.79
CA GLY A 490 13.65 28.66 -31.61
C GLY A 490 14.92 29.50 -31.35
N ALA A 491 14.94 30.29 -30.27
CA ALA A 491 16.16 30.99 -29.83
C ALA A 491 17.21 30.00 -29.32
N ARG A 492 18.49 30.37 -29.47
CA ARG A 492 19.61 29.52 -29.05
C ARG A 492 19.97 29.83 -27.61
N ILE A 493 20.05 28.80 -26.79
CA ILE A 493 20.45 28.90 -25.38
C ILE A 493 21.71 28.07 -25.13
N SER A 494 22.66 28.70 -24.44
CA SER A 494 23.96 28.14 -24.06
C SER A 494 24.07 28.17 -22.54
N LEU A 495 24.27 27.01 -21.92
CA LEU A 495 24.51 26.92 -20.47
C LEU A 495 26.01 26.95 -20.18
N GLN A 496 26.42 27.69 -19.14
CA GLN A 496 27.82 27.68 -18.65
C GLN A 496 28.09 26.53 -17.68
N LYS A 497 27.03 25.91 -17.15
CA LYS A 497 27.07 24.74 -16.27
C LYS A 497 26.10 23.70 -16.80
N ASP A 498 26.57 22.46 -16.93
CA ASP A 498 25.69 21.36 -17.32
C ASP A 498 24.70 21.03 -16.19
N PRO A 499 23.40 20.90 -16.48
CA PRO A 499 22.43 20.36 -15.54
C PRO A 499 22.71 18.88 -15.27
N SER A 500 22.14 18.35 -14.18
CA SER A 500 22.28 16.93 -13.87
C SER A 500 21.64 16.05 -14.94
N PHE A 501 22.42 15.10 -15.47
CA PHE A 501 21.96 14.06 -16.39
C PHE A 501 20.74 13.26 -15.87
N LYS A 502 20.49 13.28 -14.55
CA LYS A 502 19.34 12.61 -13.91
C LYS A 502 17.98 13.15 -14.38
N TYR A 503 17.90 14.43 -14.78
CA TYR A 503 16.65 15.11 -15.13
C TYR A 503 16.70 15.87 -16.46
N TYR A 504 17.77 15.71 -17.23
CA TYR A 504 17.94 16.34 -18.54
C TYR A 504 17.12 15.63 -19.62
N ASP A 505 15.97 16.19 -19.99
CA ASP A 505 15.22 15.81 -21.19
C ASP A 505 14.87 17.07 -22.01
N GLY A 506 14.77 16.96 -23.33
CA GLY A 506 14.65 18.09 -24.27
C GLY A 506 15.87 19.04 -24.35
N GLY A 507 16.69 19.07 -23.31
CA GLY A 507 17.90 19.87 -23.21
C GLY A 507 17.67 21.35 -22.94
N ALA A 508 18.72 22.17 -23.08
CA ALA A 508 18.66 23.60 -22.78
C ALA A 508 17.54 24.32 -23.57
N SER A 509 17.32 23.92 -24.82
CA SER A 509 16.25 24.42 -25.71
C SER A 509 14.85 24.32 -25.12
N GLY A 510 14.58 23.33 -24.27
CA GLY A 510 13.27 23.15 -23.60
C GLY A 510 12.82 24.39 -22.82
N LEU A 511 13.76 25.18 -22.28
CA LEU A 511 13.47 26.43 -21.56
C LEU A 511 12.82 27.52 -22.43
N LEU A 512 12.85 27.41 -23.77
CA LEU A 512 12.40 28.45 -24.71
C LEU A 512 11.35 27.98 -25.72
N ASP A 513 11.20 26.66 -25.91
CA ASP A 513 10.32 26.09 -26.94
C ASP A 513 8.92 25.68 -26.41
N ASN A 514 8.37 26.45 -25.47
CA ASN A 514 7.00 26.37 -24.94
C ASN A 514 6.65 25.08 -24.16
N ILE A 515 7.61 24.49 -23.44
CA ILE A 515 7.40 23.25 -22.68
C ILE A 515 7.47 23.52 -21.17
N ALA A 516 6.39 24.08 -20.60
CA ALA A 516 6.27 24.34 -19.17
C ALA A 516 6.21 23.05 -18.33
N GLY A 517 6.95 22.96 -17.23
CA GLY A 517 7.00 21.78 -16.36
C GLY A 517 5.86 21.67 -15.34
N SER A 518 5.59 20.45 -14.85
CA SER A 518 4.64 20.18 -13.76
C SER A 518 5.33 20.12 -12.40
N ARG A 519 4.56 20.17 -11.30
CA ARG A 519 5.10 20.01 -9.92
C ARG A 519 5.73 18.64 -9.63
N SER A 520 5.62 17.69 -10.56
CA SER A 520 6.18 16.33 -10.48
C SER A 520 7.70 16.26 -10.58
N PHE A 521 8.36 17.25 -11.18
CA PHE A 521 9.80 17.31 -11.50
C PHE A 521 10.42 16.14 -12.29
N ASN A 522 9.70 15.02 -12.45
CA ASN A 522 10.11 13.80 -13.15
C ASN A 522 9.54 13.70 -14.58
N ASP A 523 8.80 14.71 -15.03
CA ASP A 523 8.24 14.80 -16.39
C ASP A 523 9.28 15.23 -17.44
N GLY A 524 10.57 15.30 -17.08
CA GLY A 524 11.67 15.68 -17.98
C GLY A 524 11.68 17.15 -18.42
N CYS A 525 10.66 17.94 -18.06
CA CYS A 525 10.54 19.33 -18.52
C CYS A 525 11.29 20.33 -17.63
N TRP A 526 12.21 19.83 -16.79
CA TRP A 526 12.94 20.61 -15.79
C TRP A 526 14.44 20.40 -15.91
N LEU A 527 15.21 21.48 -16.00
CA LEU A 527 16.65 21.44 -15.84
C LEU A 527 17.01 21.54 -14.35
N GLY A 528 17.47 20.43 -13.79
CA GLY A 528 17.87 20.31 -12.39
C GLY A 528 19.37 20.51 -12.17
N PHE A 529 19.74 21.49 -11.35
CA PHE A 529 21.11 21.82 -10.98
C PHE A 529 21.34 21.43 -9.51
N GLU A 530 21.97 20.26 -9.26
CA GLU A 530 22.36 19.86 -7.91
C GLU A 530 23.55 20.68 -7.44
N TYR A 531 23.43 21.42 -6.34
CA TYR A 531 24.49 22.26 -5.76
C TYR A 531 25.00 23.40 -6.68
N ASP A 532 24.81 23.31 -7.99
CA ASP A 532 25.16 24.31 -8.99
C ASP A 532 24.05 25.33 -9.25
N ASP A 533 24.44 26.41 -9.92
CA ASP A 533 23.58 27.54 -10.28
C ASP A 533 23.11 27.35 -11.72
N LEU A 534 21.93 27.90 -12.04
CA LEU A 534 21.58 28.12 -13.44
C LEU A 534 22.41 29.32 -13.94
N ASP A 535 23.15 29.13 -15.03
CA ASP A 535 23.89 30.18 -15.73
C ASP A 535 23.73 29.97 -17.24
N ALA A 536 23.00 30.88 -17.89
CA ALA A 536 22.50 30.73 -19.25
C ALA A 536 22.66 32.03 -20.07
N GLU A 537 23.08 31.90 -21.32
CA GLU A 537 23.00 32.94 -22.34
C GLU A 537 22.01 32.55 -23.43
N ILE A 538 21.17 33.48 -23.88
CA ILE A 538 20.14 33.28 -24.91
C ILE A 538 20.35 34.27 -26.05
N ASP A 539 20.46 33.80 -27.29
CA ASP A 539 20.40 34.60 -28.51
C ASP A 539 19.02 34.46 -29.17
N LEU A 540 18.23 35.55 -29.14
CA LEU A 540 16.92 35.67 -29.79
C LEU A 540 17.01 35.73 -31.34
N GLY A 541 18.20 35.59 -31.92
CA GLY A 541 18.51 35.59 -33.36
C GLY A 541 18.43 36.96 -34.03
N LYS A 542 17.55 37.85 -33.54
CA LYS A 542 17.37 39.22 -34.01
C LYS A 542 17.00 40.15 -32.87
N THR A 543 17.47 41.40 -32.97
CA THR A 543 17.08 42.49 -32.07
C THR A 543 15.59 42.79 -32.20
N ARG A 544 14.90 42.93 -31.07
CA ARG A 544 13.47 43.22 -30.98
C ARG A 544 13.16 43.92 -29.66
N ILE A 545 12.04 44.63 -29.58
CA ILE A 545 11.57 45.22 -28.32
C ILE A 545 11.05 44.08 -27.43
N ILE A 546 11.62 43.98 -26.24
CA ILE A 546 11.19 43.08 -25.16
C ILE A 546 10.57 43.94 -24.05
N ASN A 547 9.33 43.61 -23.72
CA ASN A 547 8.53 44.23 -22.66
C ASN A 547 8.90 43.62 -21.31
N SER A 548 8.97 42.30 -21.21
CA SER A 548 9.32 41.59 -19.98
C SER A 548 10.07 40.28 -20.21
N VAL A 549 10.81 39.83 -19.21
CA VAL A 549 11.35 38.47 -19.11
C VAL A 549 10.84 37.85 -17.81
N GLU A 550 10.25 36.67 -17.88
CA GLU A 550 9.86 35.84 -16.73
C GLU A 550 10.65 34.54 -16.75
N ILE A 551 11.13 34.09 -15.59
CA ILE A 551 11.80 32.80 -15.40
C ILE A 551 11.07 32.04 -14.30
N ARG A 552 10.80 30.76 -14.51
CA ARG A 552 10.09 29.90 -13.57
C ARG A 552 10.99 28.88 -12.89
N PHE A 553 10.70 28.64 -11.61
CA PHE A 553 11.42 27.68 -10.76
C PHE A 553 10.45 26.84 -9.93
N LEU A 554 10.75 25.57 -9.74
CA LEU A 554 10.03 24.73 -8.79
C LEU A 554 10.57 24.97 -7.37
N ASN A 555 9.67 25.09 -6.40
CA ASN A 555 9.99 24.88 -4.99
C ASN A 555 9.28 23.60 -4.55
N ASN A 556 10.02 22.55 -4.19
CA ASN A 556 9.50 21.29 -3.69
C ASN A 556 10.47 20.73 -2.62
N PRO A 557 10.43 21.27 -1.39
CA PRO A 557 11.45 20.99 -0.39
C PRO A 557 11.54 19.52 0.04
N ASP A 558 10.43 18.78 0.01
CA ASP A 558 10.43 17.35 0.34
C ASP A 558 11.30 16.53 -0.61
N ASN A 559 11.60 17.08 -1.78
CA ASN A 559 12.47 16.50 -2.80
C ASN A 559 13.80 17.25 -2.95
N TRP A 560 14.24 17.99 -1.92
CA TRP A 560 15.48 18.77 -1.90
C TRP A 560 15.53 19.92 -2.94
N ILE A 561 14.39 20.25 -3.55
CA ILE A 561 14.26 21.27 -4.60
C ILE A 561 13.79 22.58 -3.98
N PHE A 562 14.53 23.67 -4.24
CA PHE A 562 14.23 24.99 -3.70
C PHE A 562 14.34 26.06 -4.78
N GLY A 563 13.55 27.12 -4.62
CA GLY A 563 13.72 28.33 -5.41
C GLY A 563 15.10 28.99 -5.20
N PRO A 564 15.54 29.84 -6.16
CA PRO A 564 16.86 30.45 -6.11
C PRO A 564 17.00 31.45 -4.95
N ALA A 565 18.21 31.67 -4.45
CA ALA A 565 18.49 32.71 -3.46
C ALA A 565 18.32 34.13 -4.04
N TYR A 566 18.55 34.29 -5.34
CA TYR A 566 18.28 35.49 -6.15
C TYR A 566 18.47 35.15 -7.63
N VAL A 567 17.90 35.98 -8.51
CA VAL A 567 18.07 35.90 -9.97
C VAL A 567 18.73 37.20 -10.46
N VAL A 568 19.59 37.10 -11.46
CA VAL A 568 20.26 38.24 -12.11
C VAL A 568 20.01 38.16 -13.61
N ILE A 569 19.60 39.28 -14.20
CA ILE A 569 19.34 39.38 -15.63
C ILE A 569 20.16 40.55 -16.21
N ASN A 570 20.86 40.27 -17.32
CA ASN A 570 21.54 41.25 -18.15
C ASN A 570 21.04 41.09 -19.59
N TYR A 571 21.04 42.18 -20.37
CA TYR A 571 20.62 42.16 -21.77
C TYR A 571 21.58 42.94 -22.68
N SER A 572 21.64 42.57 -23.95
CA SER A 572 22.46 43.22 -24.98
C SER A 572 21.79 43.17 -26.35
N THR A 573 22.15 44.09 -27.25
CA THR A 573 21.77 44.06 -28.68
C THR A 573 22.86 43.46 -29.58
N ASP A 574 24.12 43.44 -29.12
CA ASP A 574 25.30 43.07 -29.92
C ASP A 574 26.06 41.84 -29.38
N GLY A 575 25.73 41.37 -28.19
CA GLY A 575 26.35 40.22 -27.53
C GLY A 575 27.71 40.53 -26.88
N LYS A 576 28.12 41.79 -26.88
CA LYS A 576 29.41 42.27 -26.34
C LYS A 576 29.20 43.26 -25.19
N ASN A 577 28.31 44.22 -25.41
CA ASN A 577 27.99 45.28 -24.46
C ASN A 577 26.69 44.93 -23.75
N PHE A 578 26.79 44.40 -22.53
CA PHE A 578 25.64 44.06 -21.69
C PHE A 578 25.23 45.23 -20.78
N SER A 579 23.94 45.30 -20.47
CA SER A 579 23.36 46.18 -19.46
C SER A 579 24.04 45.99 -18.10
N LYS A 580 23.85 46.96 -17.18
CA LYS A 580 24.09 46.68 -15.76
C LYS A 580 23.23 45.50 -15.30
N PRO A 581 23.72 44.62 -14.40
CA PRO A 581 22.94 43.49 -13.91
C PRO A 581 21.73 43.97 -13.10
N VAL A 582 20.55 43.44 -13.39
CA VAL A 582 19.35 43.65 -12.57
C VAL A 582 19.14 42.42 -11.70
N ARG A 583 19.24 42.61 -10.38
CA ARG A 583 19.10 41.54 -9.38
C ARG A 583 17.69 41.53 -8.79
N LEU A 584 17.00 40.41 -8.96
CA LEU A 584 15.70 40.10 -8.39
C LEU A 584 15.92 39.26 -7.12
N ASN A 585 15.38 39.70 -5.98
CA ASN A 585 15.65 39.08 -4.67
C ASN A 585 14.47 38.29 -4.08
N GLY A 586 13.29 38.30 -4.70
CA GLY A 586 12.19 37.43 -4.28
C GLY A 586 10.78 38.02 -4.34
N PRO A 587 9.79 37.32 -3.74
CA PRO A 587 9.96 36.15 -2.87
C PRO A 587 10.46 34.91 -3.63
N PHE A 588 11.70 34.49 -3.32
CA PHE A 588 12.29 33.24 -3.78
C PHE A 588 12.90 32.51 -2.58
N GLY A 589 12.87 31.18 -2.60
CA GLY A 589 13.55 30.33 -1.62
C GLY A 589 12.62 29.60 -0.63
N HIS A 590 13.15 29.39 0.58
CA HIS A 590 12.86 28.30 1.54
C HIS A 590 11.48 28.27 2.21
N GLU A 591 10.39 28.50 1.50
CA GLU A 591 9.07 28.21 2.05
C GLU A 591 8.83 26.69 2.10
N LYS A 592 8.09 26.22 3.12
CA LYS A 592 7.62 24.83 3.27
C LYS A 592 6.42 24.50 2.36
N THR A 593 6.37 25.12 1.18
CA THR A 593 5.22 25.10 0.27
C THR A 593 5.64 24.58 -1.09
N ILE A 594 4.89 23.63 -1.66
CA ILE A 594 5.17 23.14 -3.02
C ILE A 594 4.50 24.09 -4.01
N ASN A 595 5.30 24.94 -4.67
CA ASN A 595 4.80 25.98 -5.58
C ASN A 595 5.76 26.24 -6.76
N ILE A 596 5.28 27.01 -7.74
CA ILE A 596 6.10 27.54 -8.84
C ILE A 596 6.42 29.01 -8.51
N GLN A 597 7.70 29.33 -8.40
CA GLN A 597 8.20 30.68 -8.13
C GLN A 597 8.58 31.37 -9.45
N LYS A 598 8.29 32.66 -9.59
CA LYS A 598 8.42 33.42 -10.84
C LYS A 598 9.31 34.65 -10.65
N ALA A 599 10.44 34.71 -11.37
CA ALA A 599 11.31 35.88 -11.41
C ALA A 599 11.00 36.73 -12.65
N VAL A 600 10.38 37.89 -12.44
CA VAL A 600 9.89 38.77 -13.52
C VAL A 600 10.66 40.09 -13.53
N ILE A 601 11.05 40.54 -14.73
CA ILE A 601 11.58 41.89 -14.98
C ILE A 601 10.85 42.54 -16.15
N ASN A 602 10.48 43.82 -16.01
CA ASN A 602 10.02 44.66 -17.11
C ASN A 602 11.22 45.43 -17.68
N LEU A 603 11.37 45.44 -19.00
CA LEU A 603 12.49 46.04 -19.73
C LEU A 603 12.04 47.22 -20.59
N GLU A 604 11.10 46.98 -21.51
CA GLU A 604 10.74 47.89 -22.60
C GLU A 604 11.98 48.38 -23.36
N LYS A 605 12.85 47.43 -23.78
CA LYS A 605 14.12 47.72 -24.48
C LYS A 605 14.29 46.87 -25.73
N ASN A 606 15.09 47.38 -26.67
CA ASN A 606 15.64 46.55 -27.74
C ASN A 606 16.65 45.56 -27.16
N VAL A 607 16.41 44.27 -27.36
CA VAL A 607 17.25 43.16 -26.88
C VAL A 607 17.42 42.14 -28.01
N ARG A 608 18.62 41.54 -28.08
CA ARG A 608 18.89 40.32 -28.84
C ARG A 608 19.44 39.22 -27.94
N TYR A 609 20.33 39.56 -27.02
CA TYR A 609 20.95 38.61 -26.10
C TYR A 609 20.48 38.83 -24.68
N LEU A 610 20.16 37.75 -23.97
CA LEU A 610 19.90 37.74 -22.53
C LEU A 610 21.00 36.90 -21.84
N ARG A 611 21.44 37.32 -20.66
CA ARG A 611 22.18 36.49 -19.71
C ARG A 611 21.38 36.39 -18.43
N ILE A 612 21.19 35.16 -17.96
CA ILE A 612 20.34 34.81 -16.83
C ILE A 612 21.18 33.94 -15.89
N PHE A 613 21.32 34.40 -14.65
CA PHE A 613 21.94 33.66 -13.58
C PHE A 613 20.95 33.51 -12.43
N ALA A 614 20.75 32.30 -11.92
CA ALA A 614 19.92 32.06 -10.74
C ALA A 614 20.71 31.26 -9.69
N ALA A 615 20.94 31.89 -8.54
CA ALA A 615 21.79 31.36 -7.49
C ALA A 615 21.09 30.22 -6.76
N ASN A 616 21.66 29.02 -6.78
CA ASN A 616 21.21 27.93 -5.93
C ASN A 616 21.63 28.23 -4.48
N ILE A 617 20.74 27.92 -3.53
CA ILE A 617 20.96 28.03 -2.09
C ILE A 617 22.09 27.12 -1.56
N LYS A 618 22.57 26.17 -2.38
CA LYS A 618 23.64 25.18 -2.14
C LYS A 618 23.31 24.11 -1.10
N LYS A 619 22.72 24.51 0.02
CA LYS A 619 22.47 23.66 1.18
C LYS A 619 21.02 23.74 1.65
N ASN A 620 20.51 22.61 2.11
CA ASN A 620 19.20 22.48 2.74
C ASN A 620 19.08 23.39 3.97
N PRO A 621 17.93 24.07 4.16
CA PRO A 621 17.66 24.89 5.35
C PRO A 621 17.73 24.13 6.66
N ALA A 622 17.94 24.86 7.76
CA ALA A 622 17.96 24.32 9.12
C ALA A 622 16.65 23.58 9.52
N TRP A 623 15.52 23.93 8.90
CA TRP A 623 14.21 23.33 9.18
C TRP A 623 13.91 22.06 8.37
N HIS A 624 14.72 21.75 7.36
CA HIS A 624 14.51 20.61 6.46
C HIS A 624 14.81 19.29 7.18
N LYS A 625 14.26 18.16 6.71
CA LYS A 625 14.51 16.81 7.26
C LYS A 625 15.99 16.41 7.27
N GLU A 626 16.79 17.03 6.40
CA GLU A 626 18.24 16.83 6.30
C GLU A 626 18.94 18.20 6.21
N PRO A 627 19.15 18.91 7.34
CA PRO A 627 19.80 20.23 7.35
C PRO A 627 21.23 20.18 6.78
N GLY A 628 21.62 21.19 5.99
CA GLY A 628 22.98 21.30 5.47
C GLY A 628 23.36 20.33 4.33
N GLY A 629 22.51 19.34 4.01
CA GLY A 629 22.63 18.48 2.83
C GLY A 629 22.54 19.27 1.51
N LYS A 630 22.85 18.65 0.36
CA LYS A 630 22.81 19.34 -0.94
C LYS A 630 21.38 19.78 -1.30
N ALA A 631 21.27 20.99 -1.85
CA ALA A 631 20.03 21.52 -2.42
C ALA A 631 20.07 21.56 -3.95
N TRP A 632 18.90 21.40 -4.56
CA TRP A 632 18.70 21.46 -6.00
C TRP A 632 17.94 22.72 -6.40
N LEU A 633 18.34 23.31 -7.54
CA LEU A 633 17.60 24.35 -8.24
C LEU A 633 17.00 23.75 -9.50
N PHE A 634 15.70 23.95 -9.73
CA PHE A 634 14.98 23.41 -10.90
C PHE A 634 14.34 24.57 -11.68
N CYS A 635 14.64 24.67 -12.98
CA CYS A 635 14.07 25.66 -13.89
C CYS A 635 13.40 24.94 -15.08
N ASP A 636 12.17 25.31 -15.42
CA ASP A 636 11.41 24.76 -16.55
C ASP A 636 11.29 25.71 -17.74
N GLU A 637 11.26 27.03 -17.50
CA GLU A 637 10.85 27.95 -18.56
C GLU A 637 11.40 29.39 -18.41
N ILE A 638 11.71 30.00 -19.56
CA ILE A 638 12.11 31.39 -19.72
C ILE A 638 11.21 32.05 -20.78
N ILE A 639 10.27 32.88 -20.33
CA ILE A 639 9.26 33.55 -21.17
C ILE A 639 9.78 34.95 -21.53
N VAL A 640 9.75 35.29 -22.81
CA VAL A 640 10.27 36.57 -23.34
C VAL A 640 9.17 37.28 -24.14
N ASN A 641 8.61 38.36 -23.57
CA ASN A 641 7.39 39.06 -24.04
C ASN A 641 7.66 40.43 -24.68
#